data_AF-A0A821A3U9-F1
#
_entry.id   AF-A0A821A3U9-F1
#
_cell.length_a   1.000
_cell.length_b   1.000
_cell.length_c   1.000
_cell.angle_alpha   90.00
_cell.angle_beta   90.00
_cell.angle_gamma   90.00
#
_symmetry.space_group_name_H-M   'P 1'
#
loop_
_entity.id
_entity.type
_entity.pdbx_description
1 polymer ?
#
loop_
_entity_poly.entity_id
_entity_poly.type
_entity_poly.pdbx_seq_one_letter_code
_entity_poly.pdbx_strand_id
1 'polypeptide(L)'
;MLIFLFVLSFLRLTVGIGLCTFDQPLLGEYYSHENGLETHTSLKLNGDIDRLYYRRESGAGATQKDSGGLLVSKDVGECFQLNLKRSYYELIYRDKSQSCFQCYQMFNRTKNIIQLRKSSCEEITLLTNQMNFEELCRTIDEQSEFITLFSKSYSAEECRRTMYGTYHFTYEFREGGIGICDNPTSRLISCPDPGTPFEAVNERFRMKYGYCKHLTSSFDADQLYQCLGSWLTTDGNIITAFANERVGSERWYDKFRCMLTRKDQPQWFAKSLFAECSSLSSPTDGPEKVIITPIIPEEPTASCYFPSNLTGQWINTANVNARVLINATHIHEIAKVNNRGWLRETYYICQQTSRSQYLVKSVTKGECFSYYICFDFKDRHHNILRYRKSKSFMSNLYNLFPNRDPFYEVCSWTSFGNVANWKYQVFVLDPPAPIECPFTGMWIFKQVGQSSSLIQTRIRGGVTPRPRDHGWYITCQPEYIVSQWSICGDQTKSMFADREYCRQLDPYGTPIGVYEQPDYIYQCAGYWREDSRSMMVTYDRDDPYNNYKCWVYERRDLTTITLSRSAGSACGFNQTSESYKSEDGADLAITLTEAERILKSQILCTFDRPLLGEYYSYENGLETHTSLKENGDIDRLFYRRESGRGATANIITVLDNHAIGECFSLNWRENPFDHVSKHHFELIYRDKEKSCYQCYQIYNRTRNILQIRKSECNEITSIVTNQINFQDLCASINLDADVDTLFSKTYSAEE
;
A
#
# COMPACT_ATOMS: atom_id res chain seq x y z
N MET A 1 -2.80 56.85 17.26
CA MET A 1 -4.23 56.56 17.02
C MET A 1 -4.50 55.09 17.38
N LEU A 2 -4.26 54.79 18.65
CA LEU A 2 -4.51 53.57 19.40
C LEU A 2 -4.85 54.12 20.80
N ILE A 3 -5.71 53.44 21.56
CA ILE A 3 -6.38 53.91 22.79
C ILE A 3 -7.75 54.55 22.48
N PHE A 4 -8.74 53.73 22.11
CA PHE A 4 -10.16 54.02 22.38
C PHE A 4 -11.10 52.80 22.36
N LEU A 5 -10.56 51.57 22.28
CA LEU A 5 -11.37 50.35 22.07
C LEU A 5 -11.35 49.33 23.23
N PHE A 6 -10.78 49.66 24.39
CA PHE A 6 -10.57 48.68 25.47
C PHE A 6 -11.43 48.84 26.73
N VAL A 7 -12.40 49.77 26.79
CA VAL A 7 -13.13 50.08 28.05
C VAL A 7 -14.56 49.52 28.10
N LEU A 8 -15.09 48.89 27.04
CA LEU A 8 -16.48 48.40 27.02
C LEU A 8 -16.68 46.91 27.36
N SER A 9 -15.63 46.17 27.76
CA SER A 9 -15.70 44.72 28.01
C SER A 9 -15.72 44.28 29.48
N PHE A 10 -15.66 45.18 30.46
CA PHE A 10 -15.54 44.81 31.88
C PHE A 10 -16.49 45.61 32.78
N LEU A 11 -17.80 45.49 32.56
CA LEU A 11 -18.81 45.92 33.55
C LEU A 11 -20.17 45.26 33.29
N ARG A 12 -20.26 43.95 33.59
CA ARG A 12 -21.51 43.27 33.98
C ARG A 12 -21.18 42.20 35.03
N LEU A 13 -20.87 42.69 36.23
CA LEU A 13 -20.94 41.93 37.47
C LEU A 13 -21.68 42.83 38.47
N THR A 14 -23.00 42.84 38.32
CA THR A 14 -23.93 43.35 39.32
C THR A 14 -24.94 42.25 39.59
N VAL A 15 -24.91 41.75 40.83
CA VAL A 15 -25.96 40.92 41.41
C VAL A 15 -27.25 41.72 41.33
N GLY A 16 -28.13 41.31 40.44
CA GLY A 16 -29.49 41.79 40.29
C GLY A 16 -30.37 40.57 40.05
N ILE A 17 -31.54 40.56 40.67
CA ILE A 17 -32.63 39.61 40.41
C ILE A 17 -32.96 39.72 38.91
N GLY A 18 -32.26 38.93 38.11
CA GLY A 18 -32.31 38.97 36.66
C GLY A 18 -33.43 38.07 36.21
N LEU A 19 -34.45 38.65 35.58
CA LEU A 19 -35.42 37.91 34.77
C LEU A 19 -34.66 36.91 33.89
N CYS A 20 -34.98 35.63 34.02
CA CYS A 20 -34.41 34.62 33.16
C CYS A 20 -34.87 34.86 31.72
N THR A 21 -33.95 35.24 30.84
CA THR A 21 -34.22 35.44 29.41
C THR A 21 -33.56 34.33 28.60
N PHE A 22 -34.30 33.73 27.65
CA PHE A 22 -33.73 32.76 26.73
C PHE A 22 -32.90 33.43 25.63
N ASP A 23 -31.74 32.86 25.33
CA ASP A 23 -30.94 33.26 24.16
C ASP A 23 -31.64 32.85 22.86
N GLN A 24 -31.32 33.54 21.75
CA GLN A 24 -31.89 33.28 20.42
C GLN A 24 -31.95 31.81 19.97
N PRO A 25 -30.97 30.93 20.22
CA PRO A 25 -31.05 29.54 19.77
C PRO A 25 -32.13 28.69 20.46
N LEU A 26 -32.69 29.14 21.59
CA LEU A 26 -33.72 28.40 22.34
C LEU A 26 -35.13 28.98 22.15
N LEU A 27 -35.25 30.13 21.48
CA LEU A 27 -36.54 30.81 21.28
C LEU A 27 -37.31 30.16 20.14
N GLY A 28 -38.60 29.94 20.36
CA GLY A 28 -39.49 29.46 19.31
C GLY A 28 -40.63 28.59 19.82
N GLU A 29 -41.36 28.02 18.87
CA GLU A 29 -42.37 27.00 19.12
C GLU A 29 -41.84 25.63 18.71
N TYR A 30 -42.04 24.66 19.60
CA TYR A 30 -41.57 23.30 19.44
C TYR A 30 -42.73 22.30 19.57
N TYR A 31 -42.55 21.14 18.96
CA TYR A 31 -43.44 19.99 19.01
C TYR A 31 -42.67 18.77 19.53
N SER A 32 -43.31 17.96 20.38
CA SER A 32 -42.81 16.66 20.82
C SER A 32 -43.95 15.68 21.01
N HIS A 33 -43.62 14.38 20.95
CA HIS A 33 -44.50 13.32 21.42
C HIS A 33 -43.97 12.81 22.77
N GLU A 34 -44.77 12.94 23.83
CA GLU A 34 -44.38 12.58 25.20
C GLU A 34 -45.43 11.67 25.83
N ASN A 35 -45.06 10.45 26.23
CA ASN A 35 -45.94 9.52 26.95
C ASN A 35 -47.30 9.29 26.25
N GLY A 36 -47.32 9.24 24.92
CA GLY A 36 -48.55 9.06 24.14
C GLY A 36 -49.37 10.33 23.93
N LEU A 37 -48.90 11.50 24.37
CA LEU A 37 -49.55 12.80 24.18
C LEU A 37 -48.78 13.67 23.18
N GLU A 38 -49.51 14.54 22.49
CA GLU A 38 -48.92 15.56 21.63
C GLU A 38 -48.65 16.82 22.45
N THR A 39 -47.38 17.22 22.56
CA THR A 39 -46.98 18.38 23.35
C THR A 39 -46.51 19.51 22.45
N HIS A 40 -47.09 20.69 22.65
CA HIS A 40 -46.62 21.93 22.03
C HIS A 40 -45.97 22.81 23.10
N THR A 41 -44.69 23.14 22.90
CA THR A 41 -43.90 23.94 23.85
C THR A 41 -43.54 25.28 23.21
N SER A 42 -43.88 26.39 23.86
CA SER A 42 -43.48 27.75 23.42
C SER A 42 -42.49 28.34 24.42
N LEU A 43 -41.31 28.72 23.94
CA LEU A 43 -40.25 29.36 24.73
C LEU A 43 -40.15 30.84 24.33
N LYS A 44 -40.53 31.74 25.23
CA LYS A 44 -40.64 33.19 24.97
C LYS A 44 -39.49 33.98 25.57
N LEU A 45 -39.14 35.11 24.95
CA LEU A 45 -37.99 35.95 25.35
C LEU A 45 -38.06 36.42 26.81
N ASN A 46 -39.27 36.62 27.35
CA ASN A 46 -39.50 37.06 28.72
C ASN A 46 -39.34 35.93 29.76
N GLY A 47 -38.95 34.71 29.34
CA GLY A 47 -38.78 33.56 30.22
C GLY A 47 -40.05 32.75 30.44
N ASP A 48 -41.19 33.14 29.86
CA ASP A 48 -42.42 32.35 29.93
C ASP A 48 -42.30 31.07 29.08
N ILE A 49 -42.78 29.96 29.64
CA ILE A 49 -42.84 28.66 29.01
C ILE A 49 -44.28 28.16 29.05
N ASP A 50 -44.88 27.99 27.89
CA ASP A 50 -46.22 27.42 27.75
C ASP A 50 -46.10 26.01 27.16
N ARG A 51 -46.65 25.00 27.84
CA ARG A 51 -46.75 23.63 27.35
C ARG A 51 -48.21 23.20 27.27
N LEU A 52 -48.65 22.81 26.07
CA LEU A 52 -50.01 22.35 25.80
C LEU A 52 -49.97 20.87 25.44
N TYR A 53 -50.75 20.05 26.16
CA TYR A 53 -50.82 18.60 25.93
C TYR A 53 -52.16 18.23 25.34
N TYR A 54 -52.13 17.53 24.21
CA TYR A 54 -53.33 17.08 23.52
C TYR A 54 -53.37 15.56 23.50
N ARG A 55 -54.57 15.00 23.73
CA ARG A 55 -54.86 13.59 23.49
C ARG A 55 -55.68 13.48 22.21
N ARG A 56 -55.30 12.51 21.39
CA ARG A 56 -56.02 12.21 20.16
C ARG A 56 -57.27 11.39 20.48
N GLU A 57 -58.43 11.86 20.04
CA GLU A 57 -59.62 11.02 20.00
C GLU A 57 -59.45 9.98 18.88
N SER A 58 -59.45 8.70 19.25
CA SER A 58 -59.29 7.59 18.30
C SER A 58 -60.66 7.26 17.71
N GLY A 59 -60.90 7.58 16.43
CA GLY A 59 -62.12 7.21 15.74
C GLY A 59 -62.01 7.24 14.22
N ALA A 60 -62.33 6.13 13.56
CA ALA A 60 -62.57 6.05 12.12
C ALA A 60 -63.84 6.84 11.79
N GLY A 61 -63.70 8.13 11.50
CA GLY A 61 -64.83 9.02 11.23
C GLY A 61 -64.58 10.51 11.45
N ALA A 62 -63.40 10.94 11.91
CA ALA A 62 -63.09 12.36 12.04
C ALA A 62 -63.02 13.02 10.65
N THR A 63 -64.12 13.67 10.25
CA THR A 63 -64.18 14.53 9.07
C THR A 63 -63.24 15.71 9.22
N GLN A 64 -62.65 16.10 8.09
CA GLN A 64 -61.52 17.00 7.84
C GLN A 64 -61.62 18.44 8.42
N LYS A 65 -62.57 18.74 9.30
CA LYS A 65 -62.78 20.07 9.93
C LYS A 65 -62.63 20.10 11.46
N ASP A 66 -62.64 18.95 12.14
CA ASP A 66 -62.53 18.87 13.61
C ASP A 66 -61.33 18.01 14.04
N SER A 67 -60.15 18.23 13.46
CA SER A 67 -58.88 17.70 13.98
C SER A 67 -58.29 18.62 15.06
N GLY A 68 -59.13 19.06 16.01
CA GLY A 68 -58.68 19.65 17.26
C GLY A 68 -58.50 18.54 18.27
N GLY A 69 -57.27 18.17 18.60
CA GLY A 69 -57.03 17.25 19.71
C GLY A 69 -57.70 17.78 20.99
N LEU A 70 -58.19 16.89 21.85
CA LEU A 70 -58.73 17.30 23.14
C LEU A 70 -57.56 17.80 23.99
N LEU A 71 -57.58 19.09 24.36
CA LEU A 71 -56.61 19.64 25.30
C LEU A 71 -56.79 18.94 26.65
N VAL A 72 -55.78 18.19 27.06
CA VAL A 72 -55.79 17.43 28.32
C VAL A 72 -55.30 18.29 29.47
N SER A 73 -54.22 19.03 29.25
CA SER A 73 -53.64 19.91 30.25
C SER A 73 -52.87 21.05 29.58
N LYS A 74 -52.74 22.15 30.32
CA LYS A 74 -51.92 23.30 29.96
C LYS A 74 -51.04 23.62 31.16
N ASP A 75 -49.73 23.45 30.98
CA ASP A 75 -48.75 23.85 31.97
C ASP A 75 -48.24 25.24 31.56
N VAL A 76 -48.47 26.22 32.42
CA VAL A 76 -47.91 27.57 32.26
C VAL A 76 -46.87 27.73 33.34
N GLY A 77 -45.63 27.97 32.95
CA GLY A 77 -44.58 28.24 33.90
C GLY A 77 -43.64 29.33 33.43
N GLU A 78 -42.71 29.65 34.31
CA GLU A 78 -41.69 30.66 34.07
C GLU A 78 -40.31 30.07 34.32
N CYS A 79 -39.34 30.54 33.56
CA CYS A 79 -37.95 30.30 33.87
C CYS A 79 -37.59 31.10 35.13
N PHE A 80 -37.16 30.39 36.17
CA PHE A 80 -36.69 31.00 37.41
C PHE A 80 -35.19 31.29 37.36
N GLN A 81 -34.41 30.34 36.84
CA GLN A 81 -32.96 30.46 36.70
C GLN A 81 -32.48 29.66 35.48
N LEU A 82 -31.50 30.21 34.76
CA LEU A 82 -30.84 29.56 33.62
C LEU A 82 -29.32 29.62 33.82
N ASN A 83 -28.68 28.45 33.85
CA ASN A 83 -27.24 28.32 33.95
C ASN A 83 -26.69 27.64 32.69
N LEU A 84 -25.72 28.26 32.04
CA LEU A 84 -25.01 27.64 30.92
C LEU A 84 -23.90 26.73 31.45
N LYS A 85 -23.96 25.44 31.14
CA LYS A 85 -22.86 24.49 31.33
C LYS A 85 -22.07 24.35 30.02
N ARG A 86 -20.95 23.63 30.05
CA ARG A 86 -20.06 23.48 28.87
C ARG A 86 -20.75 22.88 27.63
N SER A 87 -21.81 22.08 27.80
CA SER A 87 -22.44 21.31 26.72
C SER A 87 -23.97 21.37 26.69
N TYR A 88 -24.62 21.98 27.68
CA TYR A 88 -26.08 22.09 27.80
C TYR A 88 -26.48 23.27 28.68
N TYR A 89 -27.76 23.62 28.67
CA TYR A 89 -28.37 24.61 29.56
C TYR A 89 -29.10 23.90 30.70
N GLU A 90 -28.89 24.35 31.93
CA GLU A 90 -29.71 23.97 33.08
C GLU A 90 -30.73 25.05 33.33
N LEU A 91 -32.00 24.67 33.24
CA LEU A 91 -33.14 25.54 33.39
C LEU A 91 -33.95 25.09 34.60
N ILE A 92 -34.20 26.00 35.54
CA ILE A 92 -35.14 25.79 36.63
C ILE A 92 -36.49 26.33 36.19
N TYR A 93 -37.39 25.40 35.88
CA TYR A 93 -38.76 25.67 35.50
C TYR A 93 -39.64 25.73 36.75
N ARG A 94 -40.37 26.82 36.90
CA ARG A 94 -41.41 26.96 37.93
C ARG A 94 -42.77 26.81 37.28
N ASP A 95 -43.50 25.76 37.65
CA ASP A 95 -44.87 25.56 37.19
C ASP A 95 -45.83 26.44 38.00
N LYS A 96 -46.55 27.34 37.34
CA LYS A 96 -47.54 28.22 38.01
C LYS A 96 -48.83 27.49 38.34
N SER A 97 -49.13 26.40 37.64
CA SER A 97 -50.36 25.61 37.82
C SER A 97 -50.27 24.68 39.03
N GLN A 98 -49.14 24.01 39.21
CA GLN A 98 -48.90 23.05 40.30
C GLN A 98 -48.06 23.63 41.45
N SER A 99 -47.55 24.86 41.31
CA SER A 99 -46.67 25.51 42.29
C SER A 99 -45.45 24.66 42.68
N CYS A 100 -44.85 23.95 41.71
CA CYS A 100 -43.66 23.13 41.92
C CYS A 100 -42.48 23.59 41.04
N PHE A 101 -41.29 23.10 41.38
CA PHE A 101 -40.07 23.35 40.62
C PHE A 101 -39.59 22.06 39.95
N GLN A 102 -39.12 22.19 38.71
CA GLN A 102 -38.47 21.14 37.95
C GLN A 102 -37.15 21.67 37.37
N CYS A 103 -36.14 20.82 37.31
CA CYS A 103 -34.94 21.11 36.53
C CYS A 103 -35.05 20.49 35.14
N TYR A 104 -34.73 21.27 34.11
CA TYR A 104 -34.58 20.85 32.73
C TYR A 104 -33.12 20.96 32.30
N GLN A 105 -32.56 19.88 31.77
CA GLN A 105 -31.28 19.90 31.06
C GLN A 105 -31.54 19.94 29.56
N MET A 106 -31.26 21.08 28.92
CA MET A 106 -31.54 21.32 27.50
C MET A 106 -30.27 21.27 26.66
N PHE A 107 -30.24 20.35 25.70
CA PHE A 107 -29.14 20.13 24.77
C PHE A 107 -29.53 20.68 23.41
N ASN A 108 -28.86 21.76 23.00
CA ASN A 108 -29.01 22.32 21.67
C ASN A 108 -28.24 21.43 20.67
N ARG A 109 -28.95 20.56 19.94
CA ARG A 109 -28.33 19.59 19.02
C ARG A 109 -28.11 20.20 17.64
N THR A 110 -29.14 20.84 17.10
CA THR A 110 -29.12 21.52 15.80
C THR A 110 -30.01 22.76 15.88
N LYS A 111 -29.99 23.63 14.85
CA LYS A 111 -30.87 24.81 14.81
C LYS A 111 -32.37 24.47 14.96
N ASN A 112 -32.77 23.26 14.57
CA ASN A 112 -34.16 22.81 14.58
C ASN A 112 -34.51 21.88 15.73
N ILE A 113 -33.51 21.32 16.44
CA ILE A 113 -33.71 20.22 17.38
C ILE A 113 -33.06 20.52 18.73
N ILE A 114 -33.88 20.45 19.77
CA ILE A 114 -33.46 20.50 21.16
C ILE A 114 -33.82 19.17 21.82
N GLN A 115 -32.89 18.58 22.57
CA GLN A 115 -33.21 17.46 23.46
C GLN A 115 -33.29 17.96 24.90
N LEU A 116 -34.27 17.49 25.66
CA LEU A 116 -34.40 17.82 27.07
C LEU A 116 -34.50 16.57 27.95
N ARG A 117 -33.98 16.70 29.17
CA ARG A 117 -34.25 15.81 30.31
C ARG A 117 -34.89 16.62 31.41
N LYS A 118 -35.81 16.01 32.16
CA LYS A 118 -36.56 16.69 33.23
C LYS A 118 -36.49 15.90 34.53
N SER A 119 -36.44 16.59 35.65
CA SER A 119 -36.58 16.01 36.99
C SER A 119 -38.05 15.76 37.35
N SER A 120 -38.29 15.09 38.49
CA SER A 120 -39.58 15.13 39.17
C SER A 120 -39.98 16.57 39.55
N CYS A 121 -41.29 16.79 39.71
CA CYS A 121 -41.88 18.02 40.21
C CYS A 121 -41.77 18.01 41.75
N GLU A 122 -40.98 18.93 42.31
CA GLU A 122 -40.74 19.04 43.75
C GLU A 122 -41.43 20.29 44.34
N GLU A 123 -42.09 20.13 45.49
CA GLU A 123 -42.83 21.21 46.16
C GLU A 123 -41.90 22.19 46.93
N ILE A 124 -42.35 23.44 47.04
CA ILE A 124 -41.62 24.60 47.60
C ILE A 124 -41.14 24.37 49.04
N THR A 125 -41.87 23.58 49.84
CA THR A 125 -41.61 23.34 51.27
C THR A 125 -40.34 22.52 51.54
N LEU A 126 -39.82 21.78 50.55
CA LEU A 126 -38.55 21.01 50.65
C LEU A 126 -37.32 21.83 50.23
N LEU A 127 -37.50 22.84 49.37
CA LEU A 127 -36.43 23.64 48.78
C LEU A 127 -35.92 24.77 49.70
N THR A 128 -36.66 25.14 50.74
CA THR A 128 -36.25 26.21 51.67
C THR A 128 -35.42 25.74 52.85
N ASN A 129 -35.38 24.42 53.14
CA ASN A 129 -34.67 23.90 54.32
C ASN A 129 -33.59 22.84 54.03
N GLN A 130 -33.61 22.11 52.90
CA GLN A 130 -32.64 21.02 52.66
C GLN A 130 -32.11 20.84 51.22
N MET A 131 -32.75 21.36 50.17
CA MET A 131 -32.24 21.19 48.79
C MET A 131 -31.82 22.51 48.15
N ASN A 132 -30.55 22.62 47.79
CA ASN A 132 -30.08 23.70 46.92
C ASN A 132 -30.57 23.49 45.48
N PHE A 133 -30.76 24.55 44.71
CA PHE A 133 -31.19 24.47 43.31
C PHE A 133 -30.27 23.61 42.42
N GLU A 134 -28.98 23.51 42.76
CA GLU A 134 -28.04 22.60 42.11
C GLU A 134 -28.34 21.12 42.41
N GLU A 135 -28.91 20.83 43.57
CA GLU A 135 -29.29 19.48 44.02
C GLU A 135 -30.53 18.97 43.29
N LEU A 136 -31.49 19.86 42.98
CA LEU A 136 -32.65 19.54 42.14
C LEU A 136 -32.20 19.03 40.76
N CYS A 137 -31.21 19.67 40.13
CA CYS A 137 -30.70 19.23 38.83
C CYS A 137 -29.88 17.94 38.89
N ARG A 138 -29.34 17.57 40.07
CA ARG A 138 -28.67 16.27 40.28
C ARG A 138 -29.65 15.10 40.41
N THR A 139 -30.93 15.36 40.65
CA THR A 139 -31.97 14.30 40.67
C THR A 139 -32.25 13.72 39.29
N ILE A 140 -31.81 14.39 38.22
CA ILE A 140 -31.96 13.89 36.85
C ILE A 140 -31.01 12.71 36.67
N ASP A 141 -31.58 11.52 36.49
CA ASP A 141 -30.82 10.33 36.16
C ASP A 141 -30.08 10.53 34.82
N GLU A 142 -28.79 10.20 34.78
CA GLU A 142 -27.99 10.22 33.56
C GLU A 142 -28.50 9.22 32.51
N GLN A 143 -29.24 8.20 32.93
CA GLN A 143 -29.92 7.21 32.08
C GLN A 143 -31.34 7.62 31.67
N SER A 144 -31.84 8.78 32.13
CA SER A 144 -33.18 9.25 31.75
C SER A 144 -33.29 9.46 30.24
N GLU A 145 -34.45 9.07 29.70
CA GLU A 145 -34.76 9.20 28.28
C GLU A 145 -34.81 10.68 27.86
N PHE A 146 -34.29 10.97 26.68
CA PHE A 146 -34.34 12.31 26.10
C PHE A 146 -35.67 12.56 25.42
N ILE A 147 -36.36 13.61 25.85
CA ILE A 147 -37.50 14.16 25.10
C ILE A 147 -36.94 15.03 23.97
N THR A 148 -37.37 14.75 22.73
CA THR A 148 -36.89 15.50 21.55
C THR A 148 -37.92 16.53 21.13
N LEU A 149 -37.51 17.80 21.11
CA LEU A 149 -38.30 18.95 20.68
C LEU A 149 -37.94 19.33 19.23
N PHE A 150 -38.94 19.34 18.36
CA PHE A 150 -38.82 19.74 16.96
C PHE A 150 -39.33 21.16 16.76
N SER A 151 -38.50 22.05 16.21
CA SER A 151 -38.94 23.40 15.87
C SER A 151 -40.07 23.37 14.84
N LYS A 152 -41.14 24.13 15.08
CA LYS A 152 -42.24 24.29 14.11
C LYS A 152 -41.84 25.17 12.93
N SER A 153 -40.98 26.17 13.17
CA SER A 153 -40.42 27.07 12.16
C SER A 153 -39.04 26.58 11.73
N TYR A 154 -38.97 25.33 11.29
CA TYR A 154 -37.69 24.69 10.97
C TYR A 154 -37.12 25.17 9.63
N SER A 155 -35.79 25.22 9.54
CA SER A 155 -35.05 25.44 8.28
C SER A 155 -34.51 24.14 7.72
N ALA A 156 -34.33 24.07 6.41
CA ALA A 156 -33.66 22.95 5.76
C ALA A 156 -32.21 22.83 6.24
N GLU A 157 -31.73 21.60 6.44
CA GLU A 157 -30.34 21.29 6.77
C GLU A 157 -29.84 20.14 5.88
N GLU A 158 -28.52 19.99 5.73
CA GLU A 158 -27.94 19.01 4.80
C GLU A 158 -28.03 17.56 5.31
N CYS A 159 -28.70 16.68 4.53
CA CYS A 159 -28.82 15.24 4.77
C CYS A 159 -27.52 14.45 4.54
N ARG A 160 -26.57 15.01 3.79
CA ARG A 160 -25.38 14.30 3.26
C ARG A 160 -24.54 13.60 4.33
N ARG A 161 -24.58 14.11 5.57
CA ARG A 161 -23.86 13.52 6.70
C ARG A 161 -24.38 12.15 7.11
N THR A 162 -25.63 11.83 6.81
CA THR A 162 -26.29 10.59 7.25
C THR A 162 -26.77 9.74 6.09
N MET A 163 -27.28 10.36 5.02
CA MET A 163 -27.69 9.67 3.81
C MET A 163 -27.36 10.52 2.58
N TYR A 164 -26.73 9.90 1.58
CA TYR A 164 -26.46 10.51 0.29
C TYR A 164 -26.35 9.41 -0.76
N GLY A 165 -27.21 9.45 -1.76
CA GLY A 165 -27.20 8.44 -2.80
C GLY A 165 -28.55 7.89 -3.18
N THR A 166 -28.52 6.88 -4.05
CA THR A 166 -29.69 6.09 -4.43
C THR A 166 -29.57 4.66 -3.94
N TYR A 167 -30.56 4.21 -3.20
CA TYR A 167 -30.58 2.91 -2.57
C TYR A 167 -31.91 2.19 -2.82
N HIS A 168 -31.83 0.88 -2.95
CA HIS A 168 -32.97 0.02 -2.70
C HIS A 168 -33.02 -0.26 -1.20
N PHE A 169 -34.22 -0.32 -0.62
CA PHE A 169 -34.36 -0.63 0.80
C PHE A 169 -35.40 -1.71 1.03
N THR A 170 -35.11 -2.55 2.03
CA THR A 170 -36.07 -3.47 2.63
C THR A 170 -36.53 -2.90 3.95
N TYR A 171 -37.78 -3.16 4.33
CA TYR A 171 -38.34 -2.65 5.57
C TYR A 171 -39.16 -3.69 6.33
N GLU A 172 -39.20 -3.54 7.65
CA GLU A 172 -39.93 -4.40 8.58
C GLU A 172 -40.57 -3.53 9.66
N PHE A 173 -41.86 -3.74 9.93
CA PHE A 173 -42.59 -3.07 11.01
C PHE A 173 -42.76 -4.02 12.20
N ARG A 174 -42.30 -3.60 13.38
CA ARG A 174 -42.39 -4.42 14.60
C ARG A 174 -43.84 -4.71 15.01
N GLU A 175 -44.73 -3.73 14.85
CA GLU A 175 -46.15 -3.85 15.22
C GLU A 175 -47.02 -4.54 14.15
N GLY A 176 -46.48 -4.72 12.93
CA GLY A 176 -47.23 -5.15 11.75
C GLY A 176 -47.22 -6.66 11.47
N GLY A 177 -46.58 -7.46 12.33
CA GLY A 177 -46.38 -8.90 12.14
C GLY A 177 -44.97 -9.26 11.62
N ILE A 178 -44.62 -10.55 11.71
CA ILE A 178 -43.28 -11.06 11.39
C ILE A 178 -43.09 -11.09 9.86
N GLY A 179 -42.15 -10.31 9.35
CA GLY A 179 -41.61 -10.50 8.00
C GLY A 179 -41.04 -9.23 7.36
N ILE A 180 -40.03 -9.44 6.53
CA ILE A 180 -39.28 -8.39 5.84
C ILE A 180 -39.94 -8.16 4.47
N CYS A 181 -40.34 -6.92 4.17
CA CYS A 181 -40.79 -6.54 2.85
C CYS A 181 -39.60 -6.14 1.98
N ASP A 182 -39.32 -6.97 0.99
CA ASP A 182 -38.33 -6.73 -0.06
C ASP A 182 -39.07 -6.59 -1.40
N ASN A 183 -39.34 -5.35 -1.79
CA ASN A 183 -39.96 -5.03 -3.08
C ASN A 183 -38.99 -4.16 -3.91
N PRO A 184 -38.68 -4.52 -5.18
CA PRO A 184 -37.77 -3.75 -6.03
C PRO A 184 -38.23 -2.31 -6.32
N THR A 185 -39.51 -1.97 -6.10
CA THR A 185 -40.01 -0.60 -6.21
C THR A 185 -39.65 0.27 -5.00
N SER A 186 -39.27 -0.36 -3.87
CA SER A 186 -38.83 0.33 -2.66
C SER A 186 -37.48 0.99 -2.89
N ARG A 187 -37.46 2.33 -2.90
CA ARG A 187 -36.28 3.13 -3.23
C ARG A 187 -36.14 4.33 -2.30
N LEU A 188 -34.92 4.54 -1.80
CA LEU A 188 -34.50 5.73 -1.06
C LEU A 188 -33.59 6.55 -1.97
N ILE A 189 -34.00 7.78 -2.28
CA ILE A 189 -33.28 8.70 -3.13
C ILE A 189 -32.97 9.94 -2.31
N SER A 190 -31.70 10.13 -1.95
CA SER A 190 -31.21 11.33 -1.24
C SER A 190 -30.17 12.01 -2.11
N CYS A 191 -30.67 12.76 -3.09
CA CYS A 191 -29.87 13.40 -4.13
C CYS A 191 -30.23 14.89 -4.22
N PRO A 192 -29.26 15.78 -4.48
CA PRO A 192 -29.56 17.19 -4.70
C PRO A 192 -30.48 17.36 -5.92
N ASP A 193 -31.44 18.27 -5.81
CA ASP A 193 -32.35 18.59 -6.92
C ASP A 193 -31.58 19.25 -8.09
N PRO A 194 -31.81 18.83 -9.34
CA PRO A 194 -31.14 19.42 -10.50
C PRO A 194 -31.71 20.81 -10.81
N GLY A 195 -30.94 21.89 -10.64
CA GLY A 195 -31.39 23.23 -11.01
C GLY A 195 -30.54 24.42 -10.56
N THR A 196 -29.72 24.28 -9.52
CA THR A 196 -28.86 25.36 -9.02
C THR A 196 -27.38 24.94 -9.09
N PRO A 197 -26.58 25.49 -10.02
CA PRO A 197 -25.17 25.12 -10.16
C PRO A 197 -24.28 25.51 -8.95
N PHE A 198 -24.82 26.27 -7.99
CA PHE A 198 -24.10 26.77 -6.82
C PHE A 198 -24.68 26.31 -5.47
N GLU A 199 -25.86 25.67 -5.44
CA GLU A 199 -26.51 25.19 -4.22
C GLU A 199 -26.82 23.69 -4.35
N ALA A 200 -25.77 22.87 -4.52
CA ALA A 200 -25.85 21.42 -4.50
C ALA A 200 -26.08 20.86 -3.07
N VAL A 201 -26.94 21.51 -2.28
CA VAL A 201 -27.23 21.13 -0.90
C VAL A 201 -28.28 20.02 -0.93
N ASN A 202 -27.92 18.86 -0.41
CA ASN A 202 -28.84 17.73 -0.27
C ASN A 202 -29.72 17.96 0.97
N GLU A 203 -30.80 18.72 0.83
CA GLU A 203 -31.69 19.08 1.94
C GLU A 203 -32.88 18.13 2.12
N ARG A 204 -33.16 17.34 1.09
CA ARG A 204 -34.35 16.49 0.99
C ARG A 204 -34.00 15.09 0.54
N PHE A 205 -34.82 14.13 0.93
CA PHE A 205 -34.76 12.77 0.43
C PHE A 205 -36.15 12.19 0.26
N ARG A 206 -36.29 11.28 -0.70
CA ARG A 206 -37.53 10.60 -1.01
C ARG A 206 -37.43 9.14 -0.64
N MET A 207 -38.43 8.62 0.07
CA MET A 207 -38.61 7.19 0.31
C MET A 207 -39.89 6.73 -0.36
N LYS A 208 -39.75 5.85 -1.36
CA LYS A 208 -40.87 5.17 -2.00
C LYS A 208 -40.98 3.77 -1.40
N TYR A 209 -42.10 3.44 -0.81
CA TYR A 209 -42.43 2.11 -0.27
C TYR A 209 -43.19 1.32 -1.31
N GLY A 210 -42.81 0.07 -1.51
CA GLY A 210 -43.54 -0.90 -2.32
C GLY A 210 -44.37 -1.84 -1.46
N TYR A 211 -45.59 -2.15 -1.91
CA TYR A 211 -46.46 -3.15 -1.30
C TYR A 211 -45.97 -4.58 -1.57
N CYS A 212 -45.89 -5.40 -0.52
CA CYS A 212 -45.54 -6.81 -0.57
C CYS A 212 -46.80 -7.67 -0.34
N LYS A 213 -47.24 -8.41 -1.37
CA LYS A 213 -48.48 -9.23 -1.32
C LYS A 213 -48.55 -10.22 -0.15
N HIS A 214 -47.40 -10.67 0.35
CA HIS A 214 -47.30 -11.65 1.44
C HIS A 214 -47.34 -11.01 2.85
N LEU A 215 -47.35 -9.68 2.94
CA LEU A 215 -47.27 -8.92 4.20
C LEU A 215 -48.40 -7.90 4.29
N THR A 216 -49.30 -8.09 5.26
CA THR A 216 -50.42 -7.18 5.50
C THR A 216 -49.99 -5.81 6.02
N SER A 217 -48.82 -5.72 6.64
CA SER A 217 -48.22 -4.47 7.13
C SER A 217 -47.51 -3.65 6.06
N SER A 218 -47.29 -4.23 4.87
CA SER A 218 -46.68 -3.51 3.77
C SER A 218 -47.69 -2.57 3.10
N PHE A 219 -47.20 -1.47 2.52
CA PHE A 219 -48.04 -0.49 1.84
C PHE A 219 -47.28 0.19 0.70
N ASP A 220 -48.04 0.73 -0.25
CA ASP A 220 -47.50 1.64 -1.26
C ASP A 220 -47.61 3.08 -0.73
N ALA A 221 -46.48 3.74 -0.57
CA ALA A 221 -46.44 5.17 -0.26
C ALA A 221 -45.23 5.82 -0.91
N ASP A 222 -45.34 7.11 -1.17
CA ASP A 222 -44.24 7.94 -1.59
C ASP A 222 -44.15 9.12 -0.62
N GLN A 223 -43.05 9.20 0.11
CA GLN A 223 -42.83 10.14 1.19
C GLN A 223 -41.63 11.00 0.84
N LEU A 224 -41.82 12.32 0.92
CA LEU A 224 -40.76 13.30 0.73
C LEU A 224 -40.41 13.90 2.07
N TYR A 225 -39.15 13.76 2.45
CA TYR A 225 -38.63 14.19 3.73
C TYR A 225 -37.62 15.32 3.56
N GLN A 226 -37.69 16.29 4.44
CA GLN A 226 -36.74 17.38 4.59
C GLN A 226 -35.90 17.15 5.85
N CYS A 227 -34.58 17.27 5.74
CA CYS A 227 -33.68 17.06 6.86
C CYS A 227 -33.68 18.27 7.80
N LEU A 228 -33.76 18.00 9.10
CA LEU A 228 -33.72 19.01 10.18
C LEU A 228 -32.36 19.05 10.87
N GLY A 229 -31.54 18.01 10.64
CA GLY A 229 -30.16 17.89 11.10
C GLY A 229 -29.86 16.53 11.73
N SER A 230 -28.58 16.33 12.06
CA SER A 230 -28.08 15.07 12.63
C SER A 230 -27.05 15.33 13.74
N TRP A 231 -27.04 14.48 14.76
CA TRP A 231 -26.05 14.54 15.85
C TRP A 231 -25.58 13.15 16.27
N LEU A 232 -24.40 13.10 16.90
CA LEU A 232 -23.88 11.88 17.51
C LEU A 232 -24.32 11.78 18.97
N THR A 233 -24.70 10.57 19.34
CA THR A 233 -24.93 10.14 20.73
C THR A 233 -23.62 9.68 21.37
N THR A 234 -23.59 9.57 22.70
CA THR A 234 -22.45 9.05 23.47
C THR A 234 -22.08 7.61 23.08
N ASP A 235 -23.07 6.83 22.64
CA ASP A 235 -22.90 5.42 22.29
C ASP A 235 -22.37 5.21 20.85
N GLY A 236 -22.09 6.30 20.14
CA GLY A 236 -21.61 6.27 18.76
C GLY A 236 -22.72 6.11 17.71
N ASN A 237 -24.00 6.14 18.10
CA ASN A 237 -25.13 6.18 17.19
C ASN A 237 -25.28 7.60 16.60
N ILE A 238 -25.70 7.67 15.34
CA ILE A 238 -26.02 8.90 14.62
C ILE A 238 -27.53 8.97 14.48
N ILE A 239 -28.14 9.99 15.09
CA ILE A 239 -29.58 10.26 14.98
C ILE A 239 -29.78 11.37 13.95
N THR A 240 -30.71 11.16 13.03
CA THR A 240 -31.15 12.13 12.02
C THR A 240 -32.62 12.47 12.27
N ALA A 241 -32.93 13.76 12.40
CA ALA A 241 -34.29 14.25 12.47
C ALA A 241 -34.74 14.76 11.09
N PHE A 242 -35.97 14.45 10.70
CA PHE A 242 -36.55 14.86 9.42
C PHE A 242 -38.05 15.13 9.52
N ALA A 243 -38.56 15.94 8.59
CA ALA A 243 -39.95 16.33 8.48
C ALA A 243 -40.54 15.87 7.14
N ASN A 244 -41.72 15.25 7.15
CA ASN A 244 -42.46 14.87 5.96
C ASN A 244 -43.12 16.10 5.34
N GLU A 245 -42.67 16.51 4.14
CA GLU A 245 -43.22 17.67 3.45
C GLU A 245 -44.62 17.44 2.86
N ARG A 246 -45.01 16.17 2.64
CA ARG A 246 -46.35 15.86 2.10
C ARG A 246 -47.45 15.98 3.15
N VAL A 247 -47.08 16.05 4.43
CA VAL A 247 -48.02 16.21 5.53
C VAL A 247 -48.27 17.70 5.76
N GLY A 248 -49.55 18.11 5.72
CA GLY A 248 -49.95 19.50 5.91
C GLY A 248 -49.48 20.10 7.24
N SER A 249 -49.39 21.43 7.30
CA SER A 249 -48.87 22.20 8.45
C SER A 249 -49.59 21.97 9.77
N GLU A 250 -50.77 21.38 9.77
CA GLU A 250 -51.59 21.15 10.96
C GLU A 250 -51.39 19.76 11.58
N ARG A 251 -50.78 18.81 10.85
CA ARG A 251 -50.59 17.42 11.30
C ARG A 251 -49.16 17.14 11.76
N TRP A 252 -48.76 17.80 12.85
CA TRP A 252 -47.40 17.70 13.41
C TRP A 252 -46.99 16.27 13.79
N TYR A 253 -47.96 15.49 14.27
CA TYR A 253 -47.79 14.09 14.63
C TYR A 253 -47.26 13.20 13.50
N ASP A 254 -47.75 13.39 12.26
CA ASP A 254 -47.32 12.62 11.09
C ASP A 254 -46.12 13.24 10.37
N LYS A 255 -45.75 14.45 10.79
CA LYS A 255 -44.73 15.26 10.12
C LYS A 255 -43.32 14.90 10.57
N PHE A 256 -43.06 14.90 11.87
CA PHE A 256 -41.70 14.74 12.39
C PHE A 256 -41.34 13.29 12.71
N ARG A 257 -40.13 12.89 12.36
CA ARG A 257 -39.61 11.53 12.56
C ARG A 257 -38.11 11.57 12.83
N CYS A 258 -37.61 10.50 13.43
CA CYS A 258 -36.19 10.27 13.66
C CYS A 258 -35.74 8.99 12.96
N MET A 259 -34.47 8.93 12.60
CA MET A 259 -33.83 7.72 12.13
C MET A 259 -32.43 7.59 12.74
N LEU A 260 -32.10 6.40 13.19
CA LEU A 260 -30.86 6.08 13.87
C LEU A 260 -30.02 5.13 13.00
N THR A 261 -28.75 5.44 12.86
CA THR A 261 -27.75 4.59 12.19
C THR A 261 -26.42 4.62 12.93
N ARG A 262 -25.44 3.82 12.50
CA ARG A 262 -24.08 3.84 13.04
C ARG A 262 -23.02 3.91 11.95
N LYS A 263 -21.86 4.46 12.31
CA LYS A 263 -20.72 4.64 11.39
C LYS A 263 -20.06 3.31 10.98
N ASP A 264 -20.20 2.26 11.79
CA ASP A 264 -19.72 0.90 11.50
C ASP A 264 -20.73 0.06 10.70
N GLN A 265 -22.03 0.33 10.85
CA GLN A 265 -23.12 -0.37 10.16
C GLN A 265 -24.04 0.60 9.39
N PRO A 266 -23.53 1.35 8.41
CA PRO A 266 -24.31 2.39 7.72
C PRO A 266 -25.35 1.85 6.72
N GLN A 267 -25.56 0.53 6.67
CA GLN A 267 -26.65 -0.09 5.88
C GLN A 267 -27.93 -0.25 6.72
N TRP A 268 -27.80 -0.24 8.04
CA TRP A 268 -28.90 -0.51 8.96
C TRP A 268 -29.42 0.80 9.53
N PHE A 269 -30.73 0.93 9.51
CA PHE A 269 -31.43 2.10 9.99
C PHE A 269 -32.65 1.67 10.80
N ALA A 270 -32.88 2.36 11.91
CA ALA A 270 -34.11 2.26 12.67
C ALA A 270 -34.84 3.60 12.58
N LYS A 271 -36.10 3.59 12.15
CA LYS A 271 -36.95 4.77 11.97
C LYS A 271 -38.07 4.75 13.02
N SER A 272 -38.35 5.92 13.60
CA SER A 272 -39.39 6.08 14.60
C SER A 272 -40.78 6.11 13.93
N LEU A 273 -41.82 5.68 14.64
CA LEU A 273 -43.21 5.82 14.17
C LEU A 273 -43.75 7.22 14.41
N PHE A 274 -43.23 7.93 15.42
CA PHE A 274 -43.71 9.25 15.87
C PHE A 274 -42.57 10.25 16.00
N ALA A 275 -42.89 11.47 16.42
CA ALA A 275 -41.94 12.54 16.72
C ALA A 275 -41.18 12.31 18.04
N GLU A 276 -40.58 11.12 18.17
CA GLU A 276 -39.90 10.65 19.36
C GLU A 276 -38.64 9.86 18.97
N CYS A 277 -37.46 10.42 19.29
CA CYS A 277 -36.19 9.76 19.02
C CYS A 277 -35.74 8.79 20.14
N SER A 278 -36.29 8.90 21.36
CA SER A 278 -35.97 8.03 22.51
C SER A 278 -36.32 6.57 22.26
N SER A 279 -37.35 6.31 21.44
CA SER A 279 -37.76 4.96 21.03
C SER A 279 -36.70 4.19 20.21
N LEU A 280 -35.63 4.86 19.76
CA LEU A 280 -34.57 4.27 18.94
C LEU A 280 -33.34 3.95 19.79
N SER A 281 -33.16 2.67 20.13
CA SER A 281 -32.00 2.19 20.90
C SER A 281 -30.84 1.73 20.02
N SER A 282 -31.14 1.07 18.88
CA SER A 282 -30.16 0.45 17.98
C SER A 282 -30.62 0.52 16.52
N PRO A 283 -29.72 0.55 15.52
CA PRO A 283 -30.12 0.46 14.11
C PRO A 283 -30.86 -0.84 13.76
N THR A 284 -30.72 -1.88 14.59
CA THR A 284 -31.35 -3.19 14.41
C THR A 284 -32.64 -3.37 15.20
N ASP A 285 -32.86 -2.55 16.22
CA ASP A 285 -33.99 -2.64 17.15
C ASP A 285 -34.71 -1.29 17.17
N GLY A 286 -35.80 -1.21 16.41
CA GLY A 286 -36.64 -0.03 16.33
C GLY A 286 -38.03 -0.36 15.78
N PRO A 287 -38.96 0.60 15.84
CA PRO A 287 -40.34 0.39 15.37
C PRO A 287 -40.43 0.03 13.89
N GLU A 288 -39.67 0.73 13.05
CA GLU A 288 -39.48 0.44 11.64
C GLU A 288 -38.00 0.22 11.38
N LYS A 289 -37.67 -0.96 10.88
CA LYS A 289 -36.30 -1.32 10.53
C LYS A 289 -36.13 -1.21 9.03
N VAL A 290 -35.08 -0.53 8.60
CA VAL A 290 -34.78 -0.25 7.20
C VAL A 290 -33.36 -0.70 6.89
N ILE A 291 -33.20 -1.55 5.89
CA ILE A 291 -31.87 -1.99 5.42
C ILE A 291 -31.69 -1.50 3.99
N ILE A 292 -30.67 -0.68 3.76
CA ILE A 292 -30.39 -0.08 2.46
C ILE A 292 -29.28 -0.83 1.71
N THR A 293 -29.44 -0.95 0.40
CA THR A 293 -28.46 -1.51 -0.54
C THR A 293 -28.23 -0.52 -1.67
N PRO A 294 -26.97 -0.18 -2.00
CA PRO A 294 -26.67 0.80 -3.05
C PRO A 294 -27.04 0.22 -4.41
N ILE A 295 -27.78 0.99 -5.21
CA ILE A 295 -28.18 0.59 -6.56
C ILE A 295 -27.69 1.58 -7.61
N ILE A 296 -27.78 1.16 -8.86
CA ILE A 296 -27.61 2.06 -10.01
C ILE A 296 -29.00 2.63 -10.32
N PRO A 297 -29.21 3.96 -10.25
CA PRO A 297 -30.54 4.57 -10.44
C PRO A 297 -31.11 4.32 -11.84
N GLU A 298 -30.24 4.38 -12.85
CA GLU A 298 -30.55 4.15 -14.26
C GLU A 298 -29.35 3.45 -14.90
N GLU A 299 -29.54 2.24 -15.43
CA GLU A 299 -28.51 1.54 -16.19
C GLU A 299 -28.37 2.19 -17.57
N PRO A 300 -27.26 2.90 -17.86
CA PRO A 300 -27.13 3.57 -19.14
C PRO A 300 -26.85 2.55 -20.24
N THR A 301 -27.47 2.75 -21.38
CA THR A 301 -27.17 1.96 -22.58
C THR A 301 -25.85 2.41 -23.21
N ALA A 302 -25.04 1.45 -23.65
CA ALA A 302 -23.85 1.74 -24.43
C ALA A 302 -24.21 2.11 -25.88
N SER A 303 -23.54 3.11 -26.43
CA SER A 303 -23.67 3.51 -27.85
C SER A 303 -22.40 3.25 -28.66
N CYS A 304 -21.34 2.74 -28.03
CA CYS A 304 -20.13 2.27 -28.70
C CYS A 304 -19.54 1.03 -28.04
N TYR A 305 -18.51 0.49 -28.68
CA TYR A 305 -17.80 -0.70 -28.22
C TYR A 305 -16.31 -0.42 -28.01
N PHE A 306 -15.74 -1.01 -26.96
CA PHE A 306 -14.31 -1.10 -26.75
C PHE A 306 -13.71 -2.19 -27.65
N PRO A 307 -12.47 -2.01 -28.14
CA PRO A 307 -11.77 -3.03 -28.91
C PRO A 307 -11.61 -4.34 -28.14
N SER A 308 -11.70 -5.47 -28.85
CA SER A 308 -11.52 -6.82 -28.27
C SER A 308 -10.17 -7.02 -27.60
N ASN A 309 -9.12 -6.27 -28.00
CA ASN A 309 -7.80 -6.37 -27.39
C ASN A 309 -7.75 -5.85 -25.93
N LEU A 310 -8.73 -5.02 -25.55
CA LEU A 310 -8.83 -4.45 -24.20
C LEU A 310 -9.64 -5.34 -23.25
N THR A 311 -10.41 -6.30 -23.78
CA THR A 311 -11.30 -7.12 -22.95
C THR A 311 -10.49 -8.07 -22.06
N GLY A 312 -10.98 -8.30 -20.84
CA GLY A 312 -10.29 -9.14 -19.86
C GLY A 312 -10.43 -8.64 -18.43
N GLN A 313 -9.74 -9.34 -17.54
CA GLN A 313 -9.61 -8.96 -16.14
C GLN A 313 -8.26 -8.29 -15.93
N TRP A 314 -8.30 -7.12 -15.31
CA TRP A 314 -7.17 -6.23 -15.12
C TRP A 314 -7.12 -5.73 -13.68
N ILE A 315 -5.95 -5.27 -13.27
CA ILE A 315 -5.72 -4.61 -11.99
C ILE A 315 -5.27 -3.18 -12.26
N ASN A 316 -5.94 -2.23 -11.61
CA ASN A 316 -5.57 -0.83 -11.64
C ASN A 316 -4.52 -0.53 -10.58
N THR A 317 -3.28 -0.38 -11.03
CA THR A 317 -2.14 -0.06 -10.16
C THR A 317 -2.27 1.32 -9.51
N ALA A 318 -2.99 2.26 -10.13
CA ALA A 318 -3.15 3.62 -9.61
C ALA A 318 -4.19 3.74 -8.48
N ASN A 319 -5.11 2.78 -8.35
CA ASN A 319 -6.24 2.84 -7.43
C ASN A 319 -6.23 1.67 -6.43
N VAL A 320 -5.18 1.57 -5.62
CA VAL A 320 -5.02 0.54 -4.56
C VAL A 320 -5.27 -0.89 -5.09
N ASN A 321 -4.76 -1.20 -6.29
CA ASN A 321 -4.98 -2.47 -6.97
C ASN A 321 -6.45 -2.84 -7.15
N ALA A 322 -7.29 -1.86 -7.53
CA ALA A 322 -8.69 -2.10 -7.86
C ALA A 322 -8.82 -3.11 -9.00
N ARG A 323 -9.79 -4.03 -8.87
CA ARG A 323 -10.10 -5.01 -9.92
C ARG A 323 -10.91 -4.33 -11.01
N VAL A 324 -10.51 -4.51 -12.27
CA VAL A 324 -11.14 -3.89 -13.43
C VAL A 324 -11.53 -4.99 -14.42
N LEU A 325 -12.82 -5.09 -14.74
CA LEU A 325 -13.32 -6.00 -15.76
C LEU A 325 -13.72 -5.18 -16.98
N ILE A 326 -13.03 -5.39 -18.10
CA ILE A 326 -13.33 -4.73 -19.37
C ILE A 326 -14.08 -5.71 -20.25
N ASN A 327 -15.32 -5.37 -20.58
CA ASN A 327 -16.13 -6.04 -21.59
C ASN A 327 -16.23 -5.17 -22.86
N ALA A 328 -16.91 -5.66 -23.89
CA ALA A 328 -17.07 -4.93 -25.15
C ALA A 328 -17.79 -3.57 -24.98
N THR A 329 -18.64 -3.39 -23.98
CA THR A 329 -19.45 -2.17 -23.80
C THR A 329 -19.16 -1.39 -22.52
N HIS A 330 -18.61 -2.06 -21.50
CA HIS A 330 -18.49 -1.55 -20.14
C HIS A 330 -17.11 -1.85 -19.55
N ILE A 331 -16.60 -0.91 -18.76
CA ILE A 331 -15.48 -1.12 -17.84
C ILE A 331 -16.04 -1.09 -16.42
N HIS A 332 -15.94 -2.18 -15.69
CA HIS A 332 -16.39 -2.29 -14.31
C HIS A 332 -15.18 -2.27 -13.37
N GLU A 333 -15.02 -1.19 -12.59
CA GLU A 333 -13.94 -1.01 -11.63
C GLU A 333 -14.46 -1.21 -10.20
N ILE A 334 -13.81 -2.10 -9.45
CA ILE A 334 -14.11 -2.44 -8.06
C ILE A 334 -12.91 -2.03 -7.21
N ALA A 335 -13.05 -0.91 -6.50
CA ALA A 335 -11.99 -0.33 -5.68
C ALA A 335 -12.30 -0.43 -4.19
N LYS A 336 -11.27 -0.64 -3.36
CA LYS A 336 -11.39 -0.59 -1.90
C LYS A 336 -11.30 0.87 -1.45
N VAL A 337 -12.37 1.41 -0.87
CA VAL A 337 -12.40 2.84 -0.44
C VAL A 337 -11.72 3.03 0.91
N ASN A 338 -11.84 2.06 1.81
CA ASN A 338 -11.32 2.11 3.18
C ASN A 338 -10.73 0.76 3.60
N ASN A 339 -9.83 0.76 4.59
CA ASN A 339 -9.28 -0.44 5.23
C ASN A 339 -10.33 -1.34 5.93
N ARG A 340 -11.61 -0.94 5.91
CA ARG A 340 -12.76 -1.64 6.53
C ARG A 340 -13.51 -2.55 5.55
N GLY A 341 -13.04 -2.71 4.31
CA GLY A 341 -13.60 -3.67 3.35
C GLY A 341 -14.74 -3.16 2.46
N TRP A 342 -15.06 -1.87 2.48
CA TRP A 342 -16.06 -1.29 1.57
C TRP A 342 -15.55 -1.24 0.13
N LEU A 343 -16.25 -1.96 -0.75
CA LEU A 343 -15.99 -1.96 -2.19
C LEU A 343 -16.86 -0.89 -2.85
N ARG A 344 -16.21 0.04 -3.55
CA ARG A 344 -16.88 0.96 -4.47
C ARG A 344 -16.83 0.37 -5.85
N GLU A 345 -18.01 0.16 -6.42
CA GLU A 345 -18.19 -0.32 -7.78
C GLU A 345 -18.57 0.85 -8.68
N THR A 346 -17.75 1.07 -9.71
CA THR A 346 -17.95 2.10 -10.72
C THR A 346 -18.03 1.45 -12.09
N TYR A 347 -19.06 1.81 -12.85
CA TYR A 347 -19.32 1.33 -14.20
C TYR A 347 -19.04 2.48 -15.16
N TYR A 348 -18.14 2.26 -16.12
CA TYR A 348 -17.88 3.17 -17.21
C TYR A 348 -18.46 2.60 -18.49
N ILE A 349 -19.46 3.29 -19.05
CA ILE A 349 -20.21 2.82 -20.20
C ILE A 349 -19.82 3.62 -21.43
N CYS A 350 -19.42 2.93 -22.51
CA CYS A 350 -18.99 3.56 -23.75
C CYS A 350 -20.14 4.37 -24.38
N GLN A 351 -19.91 5.66 -24.64
CA GLN A 351 -20.86 6.54 -25.32
C GLN A 351 -20.39 6.92 -26.74
N GLN A 352 -19.14 7.37 -26.86
CA GLN A 352 -18.58 7.74 -28.16
C GLN A 352 -17.08 7.45 -28.20
N THR A 353 -16.55 7.19 -29.40
CA THR A 353 -15.13 6.89 -29.60
C THR A 353 -14.56 7.74 -30.72
N SER A 354 -13.30 8.15 -30.57
CA SER A 354 -12.51 8.73 -31.66
C SER A 354 -11.05 8.35 -31.49
N ARG A 355 -10.49 7.62 -32.47
CA ARG A 355 -9.10 7.13 -32.45
C ARG A 355 -8.79 6.34 -31.16
N SER A 356 -8.01 6.92 -30.25
CA SER A 356 -7.62 6.34 -28.96
C SER A 356 -8.46 6.83 -27.77
N GLN A 357 -9.39 7.75 -28.01
CA GLN A 357 -10.20 8.40 -26.99
C GLN A 357 -11.62 7.83 -26.93
N TYR A 358 -12.10 7.57 -25.73
CA TYR A 358 -13.37 6.95 -25.43
C TYR A 358 -14.10 7.81 -24.42
N LEU A 359 -15.16 8.47 -24.86
CA LEU A 359 -16.09 9.13 -23.97
C LEU A 359 -16.96 8.07 -23.30
N VAL A 360 -16.93 8.05 -21.98
CA VAL A 360 -17.70 7.11 -21.17
C VAL A 360 -18.60 7.83 -20.20
N LYS A 361 -19.77 7.26 -19.93
CA LYS A 361 -20.63 7.64 -18.82
C LYS A 361 -20.22 6.81 -17.60
N SER A 362 -19.67 7.47 -16.59
CA SER A 362 -19.30 6.91 -15.29
C SER A 362 -20.51 6.91 -14.36
N VAL A 363 -20.85 5.75 -13.83
CA VAL A 363 -21.93 5.54 -12.87
C VAL A 363 -21.40 4.72 -11.70
N THR A 364 -21.40 5.30 -10.50
CA THR A 364 -21.01 4.59 -9.28
C THR A 364 -22.25 4.04 -8.60
N LYS A 365 -22.21 2.78 -8.13
CA LYS A 365 -23.29 2.23 -7.30
C LYS A 365 -23.52 3.10 -6.08
N GLY A 366 -24.77 3.50 -5.86
CA GLY A 366 -25.16 4.35 -4.74
C GLY A 366 -24.93 5.85 -4.94
N GLU A 367 -24.25 6.32 -5.99
CA GLU A 367 -24.14 7.77 -6.23
C GLU A 367 -25.36 8.34 -6.96
N CYS A 368 -25.62 9.63 -6.74
CA CYS A 368 -26.75 10.35 -7.33
C CYS A 368 -26.56 10.75 -8.78
N PHE A 369 -25.34 11.12 -9.13
CA PHE A 369 -25.03 11.69 -10.43
C PHE A 369 -24.14 10.75 -11.22
N SER A 370 -24.42 10.69 -12.52
CA SER A 370 -23.49 10.15 -13.49
C SER A 370 -22.63 11.26 -14.07
N TYR A 371 -21.43 10.90 -14.49
CA TYR A 371 -20.46 11.83 -15.05
C TYR A 371 -20.00 11.36 -16.42
N TYR A 372 -19.73 12.29 -17.33
CA TYR A 372 -18.92 12.01 -18.50
C TYR A 372 -17.44 12.13 -18.15
N ILE A 373 -16.68 11.12 -18.55
CA ILE A 373 -15.23 11.05 -18.42
C ILE A 373 -14.68 10.58 -19.77
N CYS A 374 -13.53 11.09 -20.16
CA CYS A 374 -12.82 10.60 -21.32
C CYS A 374 -11.67 9.69 -20.89
N PHE A 375 -11.62 8.50 -21.47
CA PHE A 375 -10.46 7.62 -21.42
C PHE A 375 -9.63 7.79 -22.67
N ASP A 376 -8.33 7.98 -22.54
CA ASP A 376 -7.39 7.87 -23.66
C ASP A 376 -6.49 6.66 -23.44
N PHE A 377 -6.68 5.63 -24.27
CA PHE A 377 -5.94 4.38 -24.20
C PHE A 377 -4.78 4.37 -25.20
N LYS A 378 -3.60 3.92 -24.76
CA LYS A 378 -2.57 3.48 -25.69
C LYS A 378 -2.79 2.04 -26.07
N ASP A 379 -2.25 1.66 -27.23
CA ASP A 379 -2.26 0.28 -27.67
C ASP A 379 -1.66 -0.63 -26.61
N ARG A 380 -2.33 -1.75 -26.38
CA ARG A 380 -1.89 -2.78 -25.44
C ARG A 380 -0.52 -3.28 -25.87
N HIS A 381 0.38 -3.37 -24.90
CA HIS A 381 1.71 -3.93 -25.08
C HIS A 381 1.94 -4.96 -23.98
N HIS A 382 2.19 -6.22 -24.34
CA HIS A 382 2.26 -7.33 -23.39
C HIS A 382 0.97 -7.46 -22.54
N ASN A 383 1.11 -7.56 -21.21
CA ASN A 383 0.00 -7.58 -20.25
C ASN A 383 -0.33 -6.17 -19.71
N ILE A 384 0.08 -5.12 -20.41
CA ILE A 384 -0.02 -3.74 -19.95
C ILE A 384 -0.92 -2.94 -20.89
N LEU A 385 -1.92 -2.31 -20.28
CA LEU A 385 -2.79 -1.34 -20.94
C LEU A 385 -2.62 0.01 -20.25
N ARG A 386 -2.08 0.98 -20.99
CA ARG A 386 -1.82 2.33 -20.50
C ARG A 386 -2.99 3.23 -20.82
N TYR A 387 -3.42 4.03 -19.85
CA TYR A 387 -4.59 4.90 -20.01
C TYR A 387 -4.44 6.23 -19.27
N ARG A 388 -5.21 7.23 -19.72
CA ARG A 388 -5.44 8.49 -19.01
C ARG A 388 -6.94 8.70 -18.82
N LYS A 389 -7.32 9.31 -17.70
CA LYS A 389 -8.70 9.71 -17.39
C LYS A 389 -8.77 11.24 -17.36
N SER A 390 -9.77 11.84 -18.00
CA SER A 390 -10.05 13.27 -17.89
C SER A 390 -10.69 13.60 -16.54
N LYS A 391 -10.86 14.90 -16.26
CA LYS A 391 -11.80 15.38 -15.24
C LYS A 391 -13.21 14.87 -15.52
N SER A 392 -13.98 14.69 -14.46
CA SER A 392 -15.38 14.28 -14.51
C SER A 392 -16.31 15.48 -14.69
N PHE A 393 -17.19 15.42 -15.68
CA PHE A 393 -18.20 16.44 -15.93
C PHE A 393 -19.58 15.85 -15.68
N MET A 394 -20.49 16.55 -14.98
CA MET A 394 -21.82 16.01 -14.68
C MET A 394 -22.61 15.78 -15.97
N SER A 395 -23.15 14.58 -16.17
CA SER A 395 -23.80 14.23 -17.45
C SER A 395 -25.12 14.95 -17.66
N ASN A 396 -25.85 15.27 -16.58
CA ASN A 396 -27.13 15.96 -16.64
C ASN A 396 -27.01 17.39 -17.23
N LEU A 397 -25.87 18.06 -17.07
CA LEU A 397 -25.61 19.37 -17.67
C LEU A 397 -25.67 19.30 -19.20
N TYR A 398 -25.18 18.23 -19.81
CA TYR A 398 -25.22 18.06 -21.26
C TYR A 398 -26.60 17.66 -21.78
N ASN A 399 -27.40 16.97 -20.97
CA ASN A 399 -28.80 16.67 -21.31
C ASN A 399 -29.65 17.96 -21.42
N LEU A 400 -29.28 19.03 -20.71
CA LEU A 400 -29.97 20.33 -20.76
C LEU A 400 -29.59 21.16 -22.00
N PHE A 401 -28.45 20.88 -22.65
CA PHE A 401 -27.94 21.64 -23.79
C PHE A 401 -27.64 20.71 -24.98
N PRO A 402 -28.65 20.32 -25.77
CA PRO A 402 -28.50 19.30 -26.83
C PRO A 402 -27.53 19.68 -27.96
N ASN A 403 -27.24 20.97 -28.15
CA ASN A 403 -26.28 21.43 -29.15
C ASN A 403 -24.81 21.30 -28.71
N ARG A 404 -24.56 20.86 -27.46
CA ARG A 404 -23.24 20.78 -26.87
C ARG A 404 -22.79 19.33 -26.83
N ASP A 405 -21.95 18.94 -27.78
CA ASP A 405 -21.40 17.59 -27.81
C ASP A 405 -20.38 17.41 -26.66
N PRO A 406 -20.66 16.51 -25.68
CA PRO A 406 -19.77 16.28 -24.54
C PRO A 406 -18.40 15.77 -24.97
N PHE A 407 -18.27 15.15 -26.15
CA PHE A 407 -17.01 14.59 -26.61
C PHE A 407 -15.92 15.67 -26.71
N TYR A 408 -16.20 16.80 -27.37
CA TYR A 408 -15.18 17.83 -27.61
C TYR A 408 -14.69 18.51 -26.33
N GLU A 409 -15.54 18.64 -25.31
CA GLU A 409 -15.17 19.30 -24.06
C GLU A 409 -14.49 18.33 -23.09
N VAL A 410 -15.09 17.16 -22.90
CA VAL A 410 -14.61 16.17 -21.92
C VAL A 410 -13.33 15.51 -22.41
N CYS A 411 -13.22 15.21 -23.72
CA CYS A 411 -12.01 14.65 -24.33
C CYS A 411 -11.00 15.70 -24.82
N SER A 412 -11.23 16.99 -24.54
CA SER A 412 -10.22 18.01 -24.83
C SER A 412 -8.94 17.77 -24.03
N TRP A 413 -7.80 18.14 -24.61
CA TRP A 413 -6.49 17.98 -23.95
C TRP A 413 -6.42 18.66 -22.57
N THR A 414 -7.06 19.83 -22.43
CA THR A 414 -7.10 20.60 -21.18
C THR A 414 -7.86 19.89 -20.06
N SER A 415 -8.80 19.00 -20.40
CA SER A 415 -9.57 18.20 -19.45
C SER A 415 -8.75 17.08 -18.79
N PHE A 416 -7.61 16.68 -19.35
CA PHE A 416 -6.71 15.69 -18.74
C PHE A 416 -5.73 16.31 -17.73
N GLY A 417 -5.79 17.63 -17.51
CA GLY A 417 -4.90 18.36 -16.61
C GLY A 417 -3.70 18.94 -17.35
N ASN A 418 -3.52 20.27 -17.25
CA ASN A 418 -2.43 21.00 -17.91
C ASN A 418 -1.11 20.92 -17.13
N VAL A 419 -0.67 19.72 -16.75
CA VAL A 419 0.65 19.55 -16.11
C VAL A 419 1.66 19.20 -17.20
N ALA A 420 2.76 19.96 -17.28
CA ALA A 420 3.79 19.78 -18.32
C ALA A 420 4.41 18.37 -18.30
N ASN A 421 4.49 17.75 -17.12
CA ASN A 421 4.85 16.35 -16.94
C ASN A 421 3.55 15.56 -16.76
N TRP A 422 3.21 14.68 -17.70
CA TRP A 422 1.97 13.91 -17.65
C TRP A 422 2.31 12.43 -17.89
N LYS A 423 1.79 11.54 -17.04
CA LYS A 423 2.11 10.11 -17.05
C LYS A 423 0.85 9.27 -17.20
N TYR A 424 0.89 8.22 -18.02
CA TYR A 424 -0.18 7.23 -18.14
C TYR A 424 -0.28 6.41 -16.85
N GLN A 425 -1.51 6.14 -16.45
CA GLN A 425 -1.81 5.09 -15.49
C GLN A 425 -1.85 3.73 -16.19
N VAL A 426 -1.70 2.65 -15.43
CA VAL A 426 -1.51 1.31 -15.98
C VAL A 426 -2.51 0.32 -15.41
N PHE A 427 -3.21 -0.35 -16.32
CA PHE A 427 -3.90 -1.61 -16.08
C PHE A 427 -2.97 -2.77 -16.40
N VAL A 428 -2.86 -3.73 -15.48
CA VAL A 428 -2.05 -4.94 -15.63
C VAL A 428 -3.00 -6.14 -15.68
N LEU A 429 -2.81 -7.05 -16.64
CA LEU A 429 -3.64 -8.25 -16.76
C LEU A 429 -3.55 -9.10 -15.49
N ASP A 430 -4.66 -9.70 -15.07
CA ASP A 430 -4.75 -10.55 -13.88
C ASP A 430 -5.35 -11.93 -14.19
N PRO A 431 -4.60 -13.03 -14.04
CA PRO A 431 -3.15 -13.07 -13.79
C PRO A 431 -2.34 -12.63 -15.04
N PRO A 432 -1.14 -12.07 -14.89
CA PRO A 432 -0.31 -11.68 -16.03
C PRO A 432 0.33 -12.91 -16.69
N ALA A 433 0.34 -12.95 -18.03
CA ALA A 433 1.09 -13.97 -18.76
C ALA A 433 2.61 -13.72 -18.63
N PRO A 434 3.46 -14.73 -18.41
CA PRO A 434 4.91 -14.53 -18.30
C PRO A 434 5.49 -14.06 -19.64
N ILE A 435 6.18 -12.93 -19.63
CA ILE A 435 6.89 -12.37 -20.79
C ILE A 435 8.40 -12.29 -20.51
N GLU A 436 9.21 -12.15 -21.56
CA GLU A 436 10.65 -11.95 -21.40
C GLU A 436 10.96 -10.64 -20.67
N CYS A 437 11.92 -10.69 -19.74
CA CYS A 437 12.38 -9.53 -19.02
C CYS A 437 13.24 -8.63 -19.92
N PRO A 438 13.27 -7.30 -19.68
CA PRO A 438 13.94 -6.35 -20.59
C PRO A 438 15.47 -6.44 -20.61
N PHE A 439 16.07 -7.16 -19.66
CA PHE A 439 17.49 -7.48 -19.60
C PHE A 439 17.67 -8.89 -19.06
N THR A 440 18.78 -9.53 -19.43
CA THR A 440 19.14 -10.89 -19.01
C THR A 440 20.55 -10.90 -18.43
N GLY A 441 20.92 -11.96 -17.71
CA GLY A 441 22.25 -12.14 -17.14
C GLY A 441 22.25 -12.46 -15.65
N MET A 442 23.45 -12.64 -15.11
CA MET A 442 23.70 -12.79 -13.68
C MET A 442 24.37 -11.52 -13.16
N TRP A 443 23.87 -11.01 -12.04
CA TRP A 443 24.29 -9.73 -11.50
C TRP A 443 24.51 -9.86 -9.99
N ILE A 444 25.52 -9.17 -9.48
CA ILE A 444 25.65 -8.89 -8.06
C ILE A 444 24.92 -7.58 -7.79
N PHE A 445 24.15 -7.52 -6.70
CA PHE A 445 23.33 -6.34 -6.42
C PHE A 445 23.66 -5.64 -5.11
N LYS A 446 23.76 -4.32 -5.16
CA LYS A 446 23.78 -3.45 -3.98
C LYS A 446 22.42 -2.79 -3.85
N GLN A 447 21.91 -2.66 -2.63
CA GLN A 447 20.60 -2.09 -2.37
C GLN A 447 20.66 -0.95 -1.35
N VAL A 448 19.84 0.08 -1.57
CA VAL A 448 19.65 1.24 -0.71
C VAL A 448 18.16 1.55 -0.64
N GLY A 449 17.61 1.87 0.52
CA GLY A 449 16.18 2.11 0.68
C GLY A 449 15.72 2.12 2.12
N GLN A 450 14.40 2.08 2.30
CA GLN A 450 13.80 1.94 3.63
C GLN A 450 14.09 0.54 4.20
N SER A 451 14.35 0.44 5.51
CA SER A 451 14.74 -0.82 6.16
C SER A 451 13.71 -1.95 5.97
N SER A 452 12.42 -1.63 5.93
CA SER A 452 11.32 -2.57 5.69
C SER A 452 11.18 -3.01 4.23
N SER A 453 11.78 -2.26 3.29
CA SER A 453 11.66 -2.48 1.85
C SER A 453 12.87 -3.18 1.24
N LEU A 454 13.99 -3.28 1.98
CA LEU A 454 15.16 -4.01 1.52
C LEU A 454 14.84 -5.50 1.29
N ILE A 455 15.45 -6.07 0.26
CA ILE A 455 15.43 -7.51 -0.01
C ILE A 455 16.17 -8.21 1.12
N GLN A 456 15.43 -9.06 1.84
CA GLN A 456 15.93 -9.87 2.96
C GLN A 456 15.82 -11.35 2.61
N THR A 457 16.57 -12.20 3.33
CA THR A 457 16.45 -13.64 3.13
C THR A 457 15.06 -14.11 3.56
N ARG A 458 14.37 -14.86 2.69
CA ARG A 458 12.98 -15.29 2.88
C ARG A 458 12.84 -16.77 2.54
N ILE A 459 12.17 -17.52 3.41
CA ILE A 459 11.77 -18.90 3.12
C ILE A 459 10.39 -18.90 2.45
N ARG A 460 10.30 -19.46 1.24
CA ARG A 460 9.03 -19.65 0.53
C ARG A 460 8.28 -20.86 1.12
N GLY A 461 6.98 -20.74 1.38
CA GLY A 461 6.13 -21.88 1.77
C GLY A 461 5.84 -22.09 3.27
N GLY A 462 6.35 -21.26 4.19
CA GLY A 462 5.91 -21.25 5.60
C GLY A 462 7.01 -21.21 6.64
N VAL A 463 6.61 -21.34 7.91
CA VAL A 463 7.45 -21.29 9.12
C VAL A 463 8.12 -22.65 9.35
N THR A 464 8.90 -23.13 8.38
CA THR A 464 9.95 -24.08 8.74
C THR A 464 11.10 -23.22 9.25
N PRO A 465 11.32 -23.13 10.58
CA PRO A 465 12.38 -22.32 11.10
C PRO A 465 13.69 -22.88 10.56
N ARG A 466 14.61 -21.98 10.26
CA ARG A 466 16.02 -22.34 10.17
C ARG A 466 16.39 -23.29 11.33
N PRO A 467 17.36 -24.18 11.10
CA PRO A 467 18.46 -23.91 10.18
C PRO A 467 18.10 -24.44 8.77
N ARG A 468 18.27 -23.69 7.68
CA ARG A 468 19.47 -23.90 6.84
C ARG A 468 20.57 -24.51 7.71
N ASP A 469 20.44 -25.79 8.02
CA ASP A 469 21.48 -26.51 8.72
C ASP A 469 22.63 -26.43 7.72
N HIS A 470 23.57 -25.55 8.05
CA HIS A 470 24.97 -25.91 8.02
C HIS A 470 25.11 -27.22 8.82
N GLY A 471 24.55 -28.31 8.30
CA GLY A 471 25.03 -29.64 8.62
C GLY A 471 26.52 -29.52 8.44
N TRP A 472 27.25 -29.95 9.46
CA TRP A 472 28.66 -29.63 9.73
C TRP A 472 29.65 -29.84 8.55
N TYR A 473 29.16 -30.32 7.41
CA TYR A 473 29.83 -30.59 6.16
C TYR A 473 29.77 -29.45 5.11
N ILE A 474 28.88 -28.44 5.21
CA ILE A 474 28.65 -27.46 4.12
C ILE A 474 28.36 -26.04 4.67
N THR A 475 29.41 -25.34 5.10
CA THR A 475 29.37 -23.90 5.43
C THR A 475 30.02 -23.09 4.31
N CYS A 476 29.24 -22.24 3.65
CA CYS A 476 29.81 -21.24 2.74
C CYS A 476 30.70 -20.30 3.54
N GLN A 477 31.96 -20.16 3.14
CA GLN A 477 32.84 -19.18 3.75
C GLN A 477 32.27 -17.76 3.54
N PRO A 478 32.28 -16.88 4.56
CA PRO A 478 31.68 -15.54 4.47
C PRO A 478 32.17 -14.71 3.28
N GLU A 479 33.41 -14.92 2.84
CA GLU A 479 34.02 -14.25 1.69
C GLU A 479 33.35 -14.58 0.34
N TYR A 480 32.65 -15.71 0.26
CA TYR A 480 31.96 -16.18 -0.94
C TYR A 480 30.43 -15.96 -0.89
N ILE A 481 29.93 -15.35 0.20
CA ILE A 481 28.52 -14.97 0.29
C ILE A 481 28.32 -13.65 -0.45
N VAL A 482 27.55 -13.71 -1.53
CA VAL A 482 27.25 -12.54 -2.38
C VAL A 482 25.74 -12.41 -2.57
N SER A 483 25.27 -11.20 -2.81
CA SER A 483 23.91 -10.96 -3.29
C SER A 483 23.85 -11.29 -4.78
N GLN A 484 22.83 -12.03 -5.21
CA GLN A 484 22.68 -12.45 -6.60
C GLN A 484 21.31 -12.04 -7.15
N TRP A 485 21.31 -11.48 -8.36
CA TRP A 485 20.14 -11.25 -9.17
C TRP A 485 20.33 -11.98 -10.49
N SER A 486 19.46 -12.92 -10.84
CA SER A 486 19.64 -13.76 -12.02
C SER A 486 18.41 -13.81 -12.92
N ILE A 487 18.67 -13.80 -14.23
CA ILE A 487 17.70 -13.88 -15.32
C ILE A 487 18.37 -14.69 -16.43
N CYS A 488 18.26 -16.02 -16.40
CA CYS A 488 19.07 -16.92 -17.24
C CYS A 488 18.28 -18.09 -17.83
N GLY A 489 18.82 -18.66 -18.92
CA GLY A 489 18.38 -19.93 -19.52
C GLY A 489 16.93 -19.90 -20.04
N ASP A 490 16.18 -20.97 -19.76
CA ASP A 490 14.76 -21.11 -20.14
C ASP A 490 13.81 -20.25 -19.29
N GLN A 491 14.35 -19.56 -18.28
CA GLN A 491 13.60 -18.78 -17.29
C GLN A 491 13.79 -17.26 -17.47
N THR A 492 14.05 -16.77 -18.70
CA THR A 492 14.15 -15.32 -19.01
C THR A 492 12.87 -14.53 -18.74
N LYS A 493 11.77 -15.20 -18.36
CA LYS A 493 10.49 -14.60 -18.02
C LYS A 493 10.31 -14.27 -16.53
N SER A 494 11.29 -14.62 -15.71
CA SER A 494 11.29 -14.36 -14.28
C SER A 494 12.66 -13.90 -13.83
N MET A 495 12.68 -13.02 -12.84
CA MET A 495 13.89 -12.54 -12.19
C MET A 495 13.96 -13.14 -10.79
N PHE A 496 15.11 -13.71 -10.47
CA PHE A 496 15.37 -14.31 -9.18
C PHE A 496 16.29 -13.40 -8.39
N ALA A 497 15.92 -13.11 -7.15
CA ALA A 497 16.71 -12.28 -6.26
C ALA A 497 17.02 -13.04 -4.97
N ASP A 498 18.32 -13.12 -4.65
CA ASP A 498 18.86 -13.78 -3.47
C ASP A 498 19.75 -12.82 -2.69
N ARG A 499 19.41 -12.60 -1.42
CA ARG A 499 20.20 -11.71 -0.57
C ARG A 499 21.54 -12.36 -0.18
N GLU A 500 21.53 -13.66 0.07
CA GLU A 500 22.68 -14.46 0.50
C GLU A 500 22.81 -15.71 -0.39
N TYR A 501 23.56 -15.57 -1.49
CA TYR A 501 23.93 -16.66 -2.39
C TYR A 501 25.38 -17.11 -2.13
N CYS A 502 25.59 -18.42 -2.05
CA CYS A 502 26.93 -18.98 -1.89
C CYS A 502 27.60 -19.18 -3.25
N ARG A 503 28.68 -18.44 -3.50
CA ARG A 503 29.47 -18.59 -4.74
C ARG A 503 30.50 -19.73 -4.67
N GLN A 504 30.69 -20.32 -3.50
CA GLN A 504 31.70 -21.36 -3.30
C GLN A 504 31.32 -22.64 -4.07
N LEU A 505 32.30 -23.21 -4.76
CA LEU A 505 32.18 -24.49 -5.45
C LEU A 505 32.90 -25.58 -4.65
N ASP A 506 32.42 -26.81 -4.76
CA ASP A 506 33.09 -27.99 -4.23
C ASP A 506 34.34 -28.31 -5.07
N PRO A 507 35.21 -29.22 -4.62
CA PRO A 507 36.40 -29.64 -5.38
C PRO A 507 36.08 -30.24 -6.76
N TYR A 508 34.82 -30.63 -7.01
CA TYR A 508 34.34 -31.18 -8.27
C TYR A 508 33.71 -30.11 -9.19
N GLY A 509 33.68 -28.84 -8.78
CA GLY A 509 33.11 -27.72 -9.53
C GLY A 509 31.58 -27.57 -9.40
N THR A 510 30.95 -28.29 -8.48
CA THR A 510 29.51 -28.22 -8.18
C THR A 510 29.25 -27.13 -7.12
N PRO A 511 28.14 -26.36 -7.21
CA PRO A 511 27.76 -25.42 -6.16
C PRO A 511 27.58 -26.11 -4.80
N ILE A 512 28.09 -25.49 -3.72
CA ILE A 512 28.03 -26.00 -2.33
C ILE A 512 26.61 -25.85 -1.70
N GLY A 513 25.53 -25.69 -2.47
CA GLY A 513 24.18 -25.44 -1.93
C GLY A 513 23.24 -26.65 -1.98
N VAL A 514 22.79 -27.16 -0.83
CA VAL A 514 21.76 -28.24 -0.76
C VAL A 514 20.33 -27.69 -1.01
N TYR A 515 20.13 -26.37 -0.93
CA TYR A 515 18.82 -25.71 -1.12
C TYR A 515 18.96 -24.35 -1.83
N GLU A 516 19.15 -24.36 -3.15
CA GLU A 516 19.16 -23.16 -4.01
C GLU A 516 17.73 -22.73 -4.39
N GLN A 517 16.91 -22.40 -3.39
CA GLN A 517 15.63 -21.74 -3.66
C GLN A 517 15.82 -20.23 -3.57
N PRO A 518 15.40 -19.47 -4.60
CA PRO A 518 15.54 -18.03 -4.59
C PRO A 518 14.62 -17.38 -3.53
N ASP A 519 15.10 -16.34 -2.85
CA ASP A 519 14.33 -15.61 -1.83
C ASP A 519 13.07 -14.96 -2.44
N TYR A 520 13.20 -14.37 -3.64
CA TYR A 520 12.10 -13.75 -4.38
C TYR A 520 12.07 -14.19 -5.84
N ILE A 521 10.85 -14.38 -6.37
CA ILE A 521 10.60 -14.67 -7.79
C ILE A 521 9.70 -13.58 -8.36
N TYR A 522 10.29 -12.70 -9.17
CA TYR A 522 9.59 -11.64 -9.86
C TYR A 522 9.30 -12.06 -11.30
N GLN A 523 8.08 -12.48 -11.58
CA GLN A 523 7.66 -12.76 -12.95
C GLN A 523 7.51 -11.44 -13.73
N CYS A 524 8.13 -11.32 -14.90
CA CYS A 524 8.00 -10.13 -15.73
C CYS A 524 6.60 -10.09 -16.37
N ALA A 525 5.84 -9.02 -16.11
CA ALA A 525 4.48 -8.82 -16.62
C ALA A 525 4.45 -7.90 -17.85
N GLY A 526 5.32 -6.89 -17.90
CA GLY A 526 5.39 -5.95 -19.01
C GLY A 526 6.44 -4.87 -18.79
N TYR A 527 6.89 -4.24 -19.87
CA TYR A 527 7.80 -3.10 -19.85
C TYR A 527 7.47 -2.13 -20.99
N TRP A 528 7.78 -0.85 -20.79
CA TRP A 528 7.58 0.22 -21.77
C TRP A 528 8.52 1.40 -21.48
N ARG A 529 8.59 2.33 -22.43
CA ARG A 529 9.31 3.60 -22.27
C ARG A 529 8.33 4.76 -22.27
N GLU A 530 8.52 5.71 -21.36
CA GLU A 530 7.69 6.89 -21.20
C GLU A 530 8.52 8.04 -20.65
N ASP A 531 8.41 9.23 -21.27
CA ASP A 531 9.17 10.44 -20.89
C ASP A 531 10.67 10.18 -20.68
N SER A 532 11.29 9.49 -21.65
CA SER A 532 12.69 9.04 -21.64
C SER A 532 13.07 7.97 -20.60
N ARG A 533 12.17 7.62 -19.67
CA ARG A 533 12.37 6.61 -18.62
C ARG A 533 11.88 5.24 -19.07
N SER A 534 12.59 4.18 -18.68
CA SER A 534 12.15 2.80 -18.91
C SER A 534 11.48 2.27 -17.65
N MET A 535 10.28 1.72 -17.81
CA MET A 535 9.46 1.21 -16.73
C MET A 535 9.14 -0.27 -16.98
N MET A 536 9.05 -1.05 -15.92
CA MET A 536 8.56 -2.42 -15.98
C MET A 536 7.67 -2.74 -14.78
N VAL A 537 6.74 -3.66 -14.98
CA VAL A 537 5.92 -4.22 -13.91
C VAL A 537 6.23 -5.70 -13.79
N THR A 538 6.39 -6.14 -12.54
CA THR A 538 6.65 -7.53 -12.17
C THR A 538 5.55 -8.04 -11.26
N TYR A 539 5.34 -9.35 -11.28
CA TYR A 539 4.36 -10.06 -10.49
C TYR A 539 5.06 -11.05 -9.55
N ASP A 540 4.90 -10.85 -8.25
CA ASP A 540 5.33 -11.78 -7.19
C ASP A 540 4.08 -12.50 -6.66
N ARG A 541 3.99 -13.80 -6.90
CA ARG A 541 2.84 -14.62 -6.47
C ARG A 541 2.81 -14.82 -4.95
N ASP A 542 3.96 -14.74 -4.29
CA ASP A 542 4.09 -15.09 -2.88
C ASP A 542 4.00 -13.87 -1.95
N ASP A 543 3.94 -12.65 -2.49
CA ASP A 543 3.71 -11.45 -1.68
C ASP A 543 2.23 -11.40 -1.21
N PRO A 544 1.96 -11.43 0.11
CA PRO A 544 0.59 -11.45 0.63
C PRO A 544 -0.11 -10.08 0.59
N TYR A 545 0.63 -8.98 0.41
CA TYR A 545 0.10 -7.62 0.46
C TYR A 545 -0.06 -7.00 -0.91
N ASN A 546 0.98 -7.11 -1.76
CA ASN A 546 0.96 -6.52 -3.09
C ASN A 546 1.77 -7.34 -4.09
N ASN A 547 1.06 -8.13 -4.87
CA ASN A 547 1.63 -9.01 -5.89
C ASN A 547 2.27 -8.24 -7.06
N TYR A 548 1.94 -6.96 -7.28
CA TYR A 548 2.47 -6.19 -8.42
C TYR A 548 3.48 -5.14 -7.94
N LYS A 549 4.68 -5.16 -8.50
CA LYS A 549 5.73 -4.17 -8.25
C LYS A 549 6.06 -3.43 -9.53
N CYS A 550 6.12 -2.10 -9.45
CA CYS A 550 6.59 -1.27 -10.56
C CYS A 550 8.05 -0.90 -10.34
N TRP A 551 8.82 -0.92 -11.43
CA TRP A 551 10.24 -0.63 -11.43
C TRP A 551 10.56 0.39 -12.50
N VAL A 552 11.40 1.36 -12.17
CA VAL A 552 12.05 2.25 -13.12
C VAL A 552 13.48 1.78 -13.27
N TYR A 553 13.91 1.52 -14.49
CA TYR A 553 15.24 0.94 -14.74
C TYR A 553 16.00 1.71 -15.81
N GLU A 554 17.32 1.68 -15.69
CA GLU A 554 18.22 2.33 -16.62
C GLU A 554 19.53 1.56 -16.69
N ARG A 555 20.03 1.37 -17.91
CA ARG A 555 21.36 0.82 -18.11
C ARG A 555 22.35 1.97 -18.11
N ARG A 556 23.25 2.00 -17.11
CA ARG A 556 24.27 3.05 -16.98
C ARG A 556 25.48 2.76 -17.84
N ASP A 557 26.01 1.55 -17.71
CA ASP A 557 27.14 1.06 -18.49
C ASP A 557 26.82 -0.30 -19.15
N LEU A 558 27.79 -0.86 -19.88
CA LEU A 558 27.68 -2.23 -20.39
C LEU A 558 27.55 -3.25 -19.25
N THR A 559 28.14 -3.00 -18.09
CA THR A 559 28.19 -3.95 -16.97
C THR A 559 27.32 -3.53 -15.78
N THR A 560 26.58 -2.42 -15.87
CA THR A 560 25.84 -1.84 -14.74
C THR A 560 24.40 -1.45 -15.11
N ILE A 561 23.44 -1.85 -14.27
CA ILE A 561 22.01 -1.52 -14.41
C ILE A 561 21.50 -0.98 -13.07
N THR A 562 20.81 0.15 -13.09
CA THR A 562 20.12 0.68 -11.91
C THR A 562 18.62 0.42 -12.00
N LEU A 563 18.03 0.04 -10.88
CA LEU A 563 16.64 -0.32 -10.72
C LEU A 563 16.08 0.40 -9.50
N SER A 564 14.96 1.07 -9.64
CA SER A 564 14.22 1.63 -8.51
C SER A 564 12.85 0.99 -8.44
N ARG A 565 12.47 0.46 -7.28
CA ARG A 565 11.15 -0.07 -7.00
C ARG A 565 10.25 1.01 -6.41
N SER A 566 9.00 1.03 -6.86
CA SER A 566 7.97 1.90 -6.30
C SER A 566 7.49 1.41 -4.94
N ALA A 567 7.10 2.34 -4.06
CA ALA A 567 6.50 2.00 -2.76
C ALA A 567 5.15 1.26 -2.90
N GLY A 568 4.43 1.47 -4.02
CA GLY A 568 3.18 0.79 -4.36
C GLY A 568 3.31 -0.08 -5.60
N SER A 569 2.17 -0.46 -6.19
CA SER A 569 2.10 -1.17 -7.46
C SER A 569 2.19 -0.26 -8.69
N ALA A 570 1.97 1.05 -8.53
CA ALA A 570 2.18 2.05 -9.56
C ALA A 570 3.55 2.72 -9.40
N CYS A 571 4.24 2.93 -10.52
CA CYS A 571 5.50 3.68 -10.54
C CYS A 571 5.24 5.14 -10.13
N GLY A 572 6.06 5.68 -9.22
CA GLY A 572 6.00 7.06 -8.78
C GLY A 572 6.09 8.06 -9.93
N PHE A 573 5.52 9.24 -9.74
CA PHE A 573 5.51 10.28 -10.77
C PHE A 573 6.92 10.89 -10.96
N ASN A 574 7.61 11.20 -9.86
CA ASN A 574 8.98 11.74 -9.85
C ASN A 574 10.07 10.66 -9.78
N GLN A 575 9.68 9.38 -9.71
CA GLN A 575 10.60 8.26 -9.58
C GLN A 575 11.57 8.18 -10.77
N THR A 576 12.87 8.04 -10.45
CA THR A 576 13.96 7.75 -11.39
C THR A 576 14.56 6.37 -11.09
N SER A 577 15.54 5.92 -11.88
CA SER A 577 16.23 4.64 -11.71
C SER A 577 17.05 4.56 -10.39
N GLU A 578 17.35 5.69 -9.77
CA GLU A 578 18.13 5.79 -8.51
C GLU A 578 17.28 6.18 -7.30
N SER A 579 15.99 6.50 -7.49
CA SER A 579 15.11 6.89 -6.40
C SER A 579 14.96 5.74 -5.39
N TYR A 580 15.10 6.06 -4.10
CA TYR A 580 14.93 5.11 -3.00
C TYR A 580 14.06 5.65 -1.85
N LYS A 581 13.64 6.91 -1.95
CA LYS A 581 12.85 7.61 -0.93
C LYS A 581 11.37 7.63 -1.30
N SER A 582 10.52 7.57 -0.27
CA SER A 582 9.07 7.66 -0.41
C SER A 582 8.61 9.01 -0.98
N GLU A 583 9.39 10.08 -0.76
CA GLU A 583 9.15 11.42 -1.35
C GLU A 583 9.11 11.38 -2.88
N ASP A 584 9.94 10.53 -3.49
CA ASP A 584 10.00 10.33 -4.95
C ASP A 584 8.96 9.29 -5.44
N GLY A 585 8.24 8.64 -4.51
CA GLY A 585 7.36 7.51 -4.79
C GLY A 585 8.08 6.16 -4.91
N ALA A 586 9.34 6.08 -4.48
CA ALA A 586 10.16 4.87 -4.46
C ALA A 586 10.35 4.34 -3.02
N ASP A 587 10.75 3.08 -2.88
CA ASP A 587 11.08 2.51 -1.58
C ASP A 587 12.44 1.80 -1.52
N LEU A 588 12.95 1.40 -2.69
CA LEU A 588 14.17 0.61 -2.85
C LEU A 588 14.85 1.00 -4.16
N ALA A 589 16.15 1.27 -4.11
CA ALA A 589 17.03 1.33 -5.27
C ALA A 589 18.04 0.17 -5.22
N ILE A 590 18.29 -0.42 -6.37
CA ILE A 590 19.21 -1.53 -6.58
C ILE A 590 20.17 -1.16 -7.70
N THR A 591 21.46 -1.35 -7.46
CA THR A 591 22.49 -1.28 -8.48
C THR A 591 22.98 -2.68 -8.76
N LEU A 592 22.73 -3.15 -9.98
CA LEU A 592 23.22 -4.41 -10.52
C LEU A 592 24.56 -4.19 -11.19
N THR A 593 25.53 -5.02 -10.85
CA THR A 593 26.85 -5.10 -11.50
C THR A 593 27.04 -6.51 -12.04
N GLU A 594 27.47 -6.63 -13.28
CA GLU A 594 27.59 -7.92 -13.96
C GLU A 594 28.47 -8.88 -13.15
N ALA A 595 27.95 -10.10 -12.94
CA ALA A 595 28.62 -11.13 -12.18
C ALA A 595 29.29 -12.11 -13.13
N GLU A 596 30.45 -11.73 -13.67
CA GLU A 596 31.30 -12.71 -14.35
C GLU A 596 31.76 -13.77 -13.35
N ARG A 597 31.69 -15.05 -13.74
CA ARG A 597 32.30 -16.14 -12.99
C ARG A 597 33.82 -15.96 -13.08
N ILE A 598 34.40 -15.22 -12.14
CA ILE A 598 35.81 -15.28 -11.77
C ILE A 598 36.11 -16.74 -11.47
N LEU A 599 36.64 -17.45 -12.46
CA LEU A 599 37.47 -18.62 -12.26
C LEU A 599 38.73 -18.07 -11.59
N LYS A 600 38.72 -17.96 -10.26
CA LYS A 600 39.98 -18.03 -9.53
C LYS A 600 40.37 -19.49 -9.64
N SER A 601 41.01 -19.87 -10.76
CA SER A 601 41.94 -20.97 -10.66
C SER A 601 42.97 -20.52 -9.62
N GLN A 602 42.87 -21.05 -8.40
CA GLN A 602 44.12 -21.32 -7.71
C GLN A 602 44.86 -22.25 -8.66
N ILE A 603 45.78 -21.71 -9.45
CA ILE A 603 46.66 -22.51 -10.29
C ILE A 603 47.53 -23.25 -9.26
N LEU A 604 47.09 -24.44 -8.86
CA LEU A 604 47.99 -25.43 -8.28
C LEU A 604 48.96 -25.80 -9.41
N CYS A 605 50.18 -25.31 -9.27
CA CYS A 605 51.28 -25.49 -10.19
C CYS A 605 51.79 -26.92 -10.02
N THR A 606 51.19 -27.90 -10.71
CA THR A 606 51.56 -29.33 -10.58
C THR A 606 52.59 -29.73 -11.64
N PHE A 607 53.56 -30.57 -11.27
CA PHE A 607 54.55 -31.12 -12.20
C PHE A 607 54.10 -32.48 -12.73
N ASP A 608 53.94 -32.61 -14.04
CA ASP A 608 53.70 -33.89 -14.73
C ASP A 608 54.98 -34.40 -15.43
N ARG A 609 54.95 -35.67 -15.88
CA ARG A 609 56.01 -36.18 -16.79
C ARG A 609 56.02 -35.33 -18.06
N PRO A 610 57.18 -34.87 -18.54
CA PRO A 610 58.53 -35.39 -18.29
C PRO A 610 59.33 -34.64 -17.20
N LEU A 611 58.74 -33.68 -16.47
CA LEU A 611 59.46 -32.88 -15.48
C LEU A 611 59.51 -33.55 -14.10
N LEU A 612 58.46 -34.28 -13.73
CA LEU A 612 58.39 -34.97 -12.43
C LEU A 612 59.56 -35.97 -12.25
N GLY A 613 60.33 -35.83 -11.17
CA GLY A 613 61.42 -36.76 -10.85
C GLY A 613 62.56 -36.17 -10.00
N GLU A 614 63.54 -37.02 -9.73
CA GLU A 614 64.81 -36.66 -9.06
C GLU A 614 65.92 -36.48 -10.09
N TYR A 615 66.68 -35.38 -10.00
CA TYR A 615 67.72 -35.00 -10.94
C TYR A 615 69.03 -34.67 -10.24
N TYR A 616 70.15 -34.97 -10.90
CA TYR A 616 71.49 -34.60 -10.47
C TYR A 616 72.13 -33.64 -11.48
N SER A 617 72.73 -32.56 -11.00
CA SER A 617 73.55 -31.65 -11.80
C SER A 617 74.88 -31.36 -11.08
N TYR A 618 75.77 -30.67 -11.78
CA TYR A 618 77.00 -30.13 -11.20
C TYR A 618 77.02 -28.63 -11.45
N GLU A 619 76.78 -27.84 -10.41
CA GLU A 619 76.60 -26.39 -10.48
C GLU A 619 77.66 -25.70 -9.63
N ASN A 620 78.41 -24.76 -10.22
CA ASN A 620 79.40 -23.94 -9.51
C ASN A 620 80.41 -24.73 -8.65
N GLY A 621 80.80 -25.93 -9.10
CA GLY A 621 81.76 -26.77 -8.37
C GLY A 621 81.15 -27.65 -7.27
N LEU A 622 79.82 -27.75 -7.20
CA LEU A 622 79.07 -28.58 -6.25
C LEU A 622 78.19 -29.58 -6.99
N GLU A 623 78.05 -30.79 -6.43
CA GLU A 623 77.04 -31.74 -6.88
C GLU A 623 75.68 -31.32 -6.33
N THR A 624 74.65 -31.28 -7.17
CA THR A 624 73.32 -30.80 -6.79
C THR A 624 72.27 -31.87 -7.06
N HIS A 625 71.39 -32.12 -6.09
CA HIS A 625 70.25 -33.01 -6.21
C HIS A 625 68.96 -32.20 -6.15
N THR A 626 68.15 -32.25 -7.21
CA THR A 626 66.91 -31.51 -7.36
C THR A 626 65.73 -32.48 -7.46
N SER A 627 64.77 -32.38 -6.55
CA SER A 627 63.53 -33.16 -6.56
C SER A 627 62.36 -32.28 -6.96
N LEU A 628 61.70 -32.60 -8.08
CA LEU A 628 60.47 -31.94 -8.54
C LEU A 628 59.27 -32.84 -8.18
N LYS A 629 58.37 -32.37 -7.31
CA LYS A 629 57.25 -33.15 -6.76
C LYS A 629 55.91 -32.78 -7.41
N GLU A 630 54.98 -33.73 -7.47
CA GLU A 630 53.67 -33.55 -8.16
C GLU A 630 52.86 -32.37 -7.61
N ASN A 631 52.99 -32.08 -6.31
CA ASN A 631 52.33 -30.97 -5.62
C ASN A 631 52.94 -29.58 -5.91
N GLY A 632 53.97 -29.50 -6.75
CA GLY A 632 54.65 -28.25 -7.11
C GLY A 632 55.83 -27.86 -6.20
N ASP A 633 56.13 -28.64 -5.16
CA ASP A 633 57.30 -28.40 -4.32
C ASP A 633 58.60 -28.79 -5.05
N ILE A 634 59.64 -28.01 -4.82
CA ILE A 634 60.98 -28.20 -5.39
C ILE A 634 61.99 -28.17 -4.24
N ASP A 635 62.68 -29.30 -4.04
CA ASP A 635 63.75 -29.43 -3.04
C ASP A 635 65.10 -29.54 -3.74
N ARG A 636 66.07 -28.72 -3.34
CA ARG A 636 67.43 -28.73 -3.89
C ARG A 636 68.49 -28.88 -2.80
N LEU A 637 69.27 -29.95 -2.88
CA LEU A 637 70.36 -30.29 -1.97
C LEU A 637 71.71 -30.12 -2.65
N PHE A 638 72.70 -29.57 -1.96
CA PHE A 638 74.04 -29.31 -2.49
C PHE A 638 75.08 -30.14 -1.71
N TYR A 639 75.99 -30.78 -2.43
CA TYR A 639 77.04 -31.64 -1.91
C TYR A 639 78.41 -31.17 -2.37
N ARG A 640 79.41 -31.29 -1.50
CA ARG A 640 80.83 -31.03 -1.83
C ARG A 640 81.63 -32.32 -1.77
N ARG A 641 82.44 -32.59 -2.79
CA ARG A 641 83.47 -33.64 -2.71
C ARG A 641 84.76 -33.06 -2.15
N GLU A 642 85.23 -33.60 -1.04
CA GLU A 642 86.55 -33.28 -0.52
C GLU A 642 87.60 -34.21 -1.15
N SER A 643 88.36 -33.73 -2.12
CA SER A 643 89.49 -34.46 -2.69
C SER A 643 90.78 -34.14 -1.94
N GLY A 644 91.06 -34.86 -0.85
CA GLY A 644 92.35 -34.85 -0.16
C GLY A 644 93.29 -35.95 -0.67
N ARG A 645 94.57 -35.65 -0.91
CA ARG A 645 95.62 -36.66 -1.16
C ARG A 645 95.74 -37.58 0.06
N GLY A 646 95.13 -38.78 -0.01
CA GLY A 646 95.27 -39.82 1.00
C GLY A 646 93.96 -40.42 1.53
N ALA A 647 92.78 -39.99 1.08
CA ALA A 647 91.51 -40.57 1.54
C ALA A 647 91.04 -41.73 0.64
N THR A 648 91.13 -42.96 1.14
CA THR A 648 90.44 -44.13 0.59
C THR A 648 89.02 -44.21 1.16
N ALA A 649 88.20 -43.19 0.90
CA ALA A 649 86.73 -43.21 1.05
C ALA A 649 86.18 -41.89 0.49
N ASN A 650 85.19 -41.96 -0.41
CA ASN A 650 84.43 -40.80 -0.87
C ASN A 650 83.57 -40.27 0.29
N ILE A 651 84.08 -39.35 1.09
CA ILE A 651 83.27 -38.62 2.06
C ILE A 651 82.56 -37.50 1.29
N ILE A 652 81.24 -37.64 1.18
CA ILE A 652 80.35 -36.60 0.63
C ILE A 652 79.83 -35.81 1.83
N THR A 653 80.24 -34.55 1.95
CA THR A 653 79.70 -33.64 2.97
C THR A 653 78.49 -32.92 2.37
N VAL A 654 77.33 -33.06 3.02
CA VAL A 654 76.13 -32.26 2.73
C VAL A 654 76.41 -30.85 3.21
N LEU A 655 76.26 -29.85 2.34
CA LEU A 655 76.33 -28.45 2.74
C LEU A 655 74.96 -28.04 3.30
N ASP A 656 74.91 -27.31 4.41
CA ASP A 656 73.67 -26.82 5.06
C ASP A 656 72.82 -25.84 4.21
N ASN A 657 73.15 -25.69 2.92
CA ASN A 657 72.38 -24.89 1.97
C ASN A 657 71.29 -25.77 1.33
N HIS A 658 70.23 -26.07 2.08
CA HIS A 658 69.02 -26.66 1.51
C HIS A 658 68.16 -25.53 0.93
N ALA A 659 67.89 -25.55 -0.37
CA ALA A 659 66.96 -24.60 -0.97
C ALA A 659 65.60 -25.29 -1.18
N ILE A 660 64.59 -24.82 -0.45
CA ILE A 660 63.20 -25.28 -0.58
C ILE A 660 62.41 -24.18 -1.28
N GLY A 661 61.68 -24.54 -2.33
CA GLY A 661 60.78 -23.60 -2.99
C GLY A 661 59.55 -24.25 -3.60
N GLU A 662 58.70 -23.42 -4.19
CA GLU A 662 57.45 -23.84 -4.81
C GLU A 662 57.33 -23.32 -6.24
N CYS A 663 56.67 -24.12 -7.08
CA CYS A 663 56.18 -23.73 -8.39
C CYS A 663 55.08 -22.68 -8.19
N PHE A 664 55.32 -21.46 -8.68
CA PHE A 664 54.34 -20.39 -8.66
C PHE A 664 53.50 -20.35 -9.95
N SER A 665 54.15 -20.57 -11.10
CA SER A 665 53.50 -20.72 -12.40
C SER A 665 54.35 -21.59 -13.32
N LEU A 666 53.71 -22.46 -14.09
CA LEU A 666 54.36 -23.32 -15.08
C LEU A 666 53.64 -23.13 -16.41
N ASN A 667 54.34 -22.54 -17.37
CA ASN A 667 53.83 -22.33 -18.72
C ASN A 667 54.54 -23.28 -19.69
N TRP A 668 53.74 -24.04 -20.44
CA TRP A 668 54.22 -24.80 -21.58
C TRP A 668 54.11 -23.96 -22.85
N ARG A 669 55.12 -24.00 -23.73
CA ARG A 669 55.07 -23.33 -25.04
C ARG A 669 55.12 -24.37 -26.15
N GLU A 670 54.09 -24.41 -27.00
CA GLU A 670 54.11 -25.17 -28.27
C GLU A 670 55.18 -24.59 -29.18
N ASN A 671 56.13 -25.43 -29.61
CA ASN A 671 57.22 -25.00 -30.47
C ASN A 671 56.73 -24.89 -31.92
N PRO A 672 56.77 -23.72 -32.58
CA PRO A 672 56.24 -23.62 -33.93
C PRO A 672 57.18 -24.18 -35.03
N PHE A 673 58.49 -24.37 -34.80
CA PHE A 673 59.43 -24.83 -35.84
C PHE A 673 60.70 -25.54 -35.29
N ASP A 674 61.21 -26.52 -36.06
CA ASP A 674 62.37 -27.42 -35.85
C ASP A 674 63.73 -26.72 -35.61
N HIS A 675 63.90 -26.02 -34.49
CA HIS A 675 65.22 -25.59 -34.03
C HIS A 675 65.52 -26.03 -32.60
N VAL A 676 66.71 -26.62 -32.43
CA VAL A 676 67.26 -27.29 -31.23
C VAL A 676 67.59 -26.32 -30.09
N SER A 677 67.04 -25.10 -30.06
CA SER A 677 67.45 -24.05 -29.11
C SER A 677 66.32 -23.23 -28.47
N LYS A 678 65.06 -23.70 -28.51
CA LYS A 678 63.94 -23.09 -27.75
C LYS A 678 63.42 -24.01 -26.65
N HIS A 679 63.14 -23.43 -25.47
CA HIS A 679 62.76 -24.13 -24.24
C HIS A 679 61.36 -24.77 -24.35
N HIS A 680 61.13 -25.85 -23.62
CA HIS A 680 59.83 -26.55 -23.58
C HIS A 680 58.92 -26.04 -22.45
N PHE A 681 59.49 -25.54 -21.35
CA PHE A 681 58.73 -25.03 -20.22
C PHE A 681 59.34 -23.75 -19.67
N GLU A 682 58.50 -22.82 -19.23
CA GLU A 682 58.85 -21.65 -18.43
C GLU A 682 58.25 -21.83 -17.04
N LEU A 683 59.11 -22.02 -16.05
CA LEU A 683 58.73 -22.21 -14.65
C LEU A 683 59.09 -20.95 -13.87
N ILE A 684 58.15 -20.44 -13.08
CA ILE A 684 58.40 -19.40 -12.09
C ILE A 684 58.56 -20.08 -10.74
N TYR A 685 59.79 -20.09 -10.27
CA TYR A 685 60.20 -20.66 -8.99
C TYR A 685 60.16 -19.58 -7.92
N ARG A 686 59.52 -19.88 -6.78
CA ARG A 686 59.57 -19.06 -5.58
C ARG A 686 60.43 -19.74 -4.53
N ASP A 687 61.52 -19.07 -4.14
CA ASP A 687 62.37 -19.52 -3.03
C ASP A 687 61.68 -19.17 -1.70
N LYS A 688 61.34 -20.18 -0.90
CA LYS A 688 60.61 -19.97 0.37
C LYS A 688 61.48 -19.32 1.44
N GLU A 689 62.79 -19.56 1.42
CA GLU A 689 63.71 -19.00 2.41
C GLU A 689 64.09 -17.56 2.09
N LYS A 690 64.36 -17.28 0.80
CA LYS A 690 64.78 -15.94 0.36
C LYS A 690 63.64 -15.01 -0.02
N SER A 691 62.40 -15.52 -0.06
CA SER A 691 61.21 -14.76 -0.48
C SER A 691 61.36 -14.05 -1.83
N CYS A 692 62.13 -14.64 -2.75
CA CYS A 692 62.37 -14.10 -4.08
C CYS A 692 61.82 -15.02 -5.18
N TYR A 693 61.68 -14.46 -6.38
CA TYR A 693 61.21 -15.18 -7.55
C TYR A 693 62.32 -15.30 -8.59
N GLN A 694 62.38 -16.47 -9.23
CA GLN A 694 63.27 -16.76 -10.35
C GLN A 694 62.47 -17.36 -11.50
N CYS A 695 62.84 -17.03 -12.74
CA CYS A 695 62.34 -17.72 -13.91
C CYS A 695 63.34 -18.80 -14.35
N TYR A 696 62.84 -20.01 -14.57
CA TYR A 696 63.57 -21.18 -15.05
C TYR A 696 63.04 -21.51 -16.44
N GLN A 697 63.91 -21.45 -17.44
CA GLN A 697 63.58 -21.92 -18.78
C GLN A 697 64.16 -23.33 -18.99
N ILE A 698 63.27 -24.30 -19.11
CA ILE A 698 63.60 -25.73 -19.11
C ILE A 698 63.53 -26.28 -20.53
N TYR A 699 64.65 -26.78 -21.02
CA TYR A 699 64.75 -27.56 -22.25
C TYR A 699 64.73 -29.05 -21.90
N ASN A 700 63.66 -29.73 -22.28
CA ASN A 700 63.64 -31.18 -22.22
C ASN A 700 64.38 -31.76 -23.44
N ARG A 701 65.60 -32.29 -23.26
CA ARG A 701 66.45 -32.80 -24.35
C ARG A 701 66.16 -34.26 -24.67
N THR A 702 66.03 -35.08 -23.63
CA THR A 702 65.63 -36.49 -23.69
C THR A 702 64.86 -36.83 -22.42
N ARG A 703 64.22 -38.01 -22.35
CA ARG A 703 63.48 -38.46 -21.16
C ARG A 703 64.26 -38.34 -19.84
N ASN A 704 65.61 -38.41 -19.90
CA ASN A 704 66.47 -38.41 -18.72
C ASN A 704 67.38 -37.18 -18.61
N ILE A 705 67.29 -36.21 -19.53
CA ILE A 705 68.18 -35.04 -19.54
C ILE A 705 67.36 -33.76 -19.71
N LEU A 706 67.39 -32.92 -18.68
CA LEU A 706 66.88 -31.56 -18.70
C LEU A 706 68.03 -30.57 -18.74
N GLN A 707 67.84 -29.47 -19.44
CA GLN A 707 68.74 -28.32 -19.44
C GLN A 707 67.98 -27.11 -18.93
N ILE A 708 68.52 -26.39 -17.95
CA ILE A 708 67.84 -25.25 -17.34
C ILE A 708 68.70 -24.01 -17.47
N ARG A 709 68.04 -22.89 -17.81
CA ARG A 709 68.57 -21.54 -17.61
C ARG A 709 67.76 -20.85 -16.52
N LYS A 710 68.44 -20.15 -15.64
CA LYS A 710 67.82 -19.46 -14.49
C LYS A 710 68.07 -17.96 -14.55
N SER A 711 67.08 -17.18 -14.14
CA SER A 711 67.25 -15.75 -13.91
C SER A 711 67.92 -15.50 -12.55
N GLU A 712 68.37 -14.27 -12.34
CA GLU A 712 68.69 -13.79 -10.99
C GLU A 712 67.44 -13.78 -10.09
N CYS A 713 67.68 -13.89 -8.78
CA CYS A 713 66.65 -13.89 -7.74
C CYS A 713 66.21 -12.45 -7.47
N ASN A 714 64.96 -12.13 -7.80
CA ASN A 714 64.39 -10.79 -7.60
C ASN A 714 63.39 -10.79 -6.43
N GLU A 715 63.62 -9.92 -5.45
CA GLU A 715 62.68 -9.65 -4.34
C GLU A 715 61.55 -8.74 -4.83
N ILE A 716 60.31 -9.23 -4.82
CA ILE A 716 59.16 -8.46 -5.28
C ILE A 716 58.51 -7.79 -4.06
N THR A 717 58.64 -6.47 -3.96
CA THR A 717 58.18 -5.67 -2.80
C THR A 717 56.73 -5.16 -2.91
N SER A 718 55.97 -5.46 -3.96
CA SER A 718 54.56 -5.02 -4.06
C SER A 718 53.60 -6.04 -4.69
N ILE A 719 52.77 -6.68 -3.86
CA ILE A 719 51.68 -7.59 -4.28
C ILE A 719 50.35 -6.81 -4.50
N VAL A 720 50.34 -5.48 -4.34
CA VAL A 720 49.10 -4.68 -4.31
C VAL A 720 48.59 -4.28 -5.71
N THR A 721 49.36 -4.49 -6.78
CA THR A 721 48.90 -4.30 -8.16
C THR A 721 49.16 -5.55 -8.97
N ASN A 722 48.09 -6.29 -9.30
CA ASN A 722 48.06 -7.51 -10.11
C ASN A 722 48.50 -7.31 -11.57
N GLN A 723 49.72 -6.84 -11.81
CA GLN A 723 50.41 -6.95 -13.10
C GLN A 723 51.92 -7.10 -12.84
N ILE A 724 52.34 -8.27 -12.37
CA ILE A 724 53.69 -8.73 -12.69
C ILE A 724 53.60 -9.14 -14.16
N ASN A 725 54.27 -8.40 -15.04
CA ASN A 725 54.48 -8.86 -16.40
C ASN A 725 55.55 -9.95 -16.33
N PHE A 726 55.14 -11.21 -16.05
CA PHE A 726 56.06 -12.34 -15.85
C PHE A 726 56.99 -12.57 -17.05
N GLN A 727 56.63 -12.03 -18.22
CA GLN A 727 57.51 -11.94 -19.39
C GLN A 727 58.82 -11.19 -19.08
N ASP A 728 58.80 -10.17 -18.23
CA ASP A 728 59.98 -9.35 -17.90
C ASP A 728 60.97 -10.11 -17.00
N LEU A 729 60.47 -10.96 -16.09
CA LEU A 729 61.32 -11.81 -15.23
C LEU A 729 62.04 -12.90 -16.05
N CYS A 730 61.34 -13.51 -17.01
CA CYS A 730 61.96 -14.48 -17.91
C CYS A 730 62.83 -13.82 -18.99
N ALA A 731 62.55 -12.57 -19.37
CA ALA A 731 63.39 -11.80 -20.28
C ALA A 731 64.74 -11.40 -19.66
N SER A 732 64.86 -11.40 -18.33
CA SER A 732 66.13 -11.12 -17.65
C SER A 732 67.12 -12.29 -17.69
N ILE A 733 66.77 -13.42 -18.31
CA ILE A 733 67.68 -14.55 -18.50
C ILE A 733 68.68 -14.18 -19.59
N ASN A 734 69.96 -14.11 -19.22
CA ASN A 734 71.04 -13.91 -20.16
C ASN A 734 71.15 -15.14 -21.09
N LEU A 735 70.98 -14.94 -22.40
CA LEU A 735 71.03 -16.02 -23.40
C LEU A 735 72.42 -16.65 -23.54
N ASP A 736 73.45 -15.96 -23.06
CA ASP A 736 74.85 -16.41 -23.04
C ASP A 736 75.26 -17.03 -21.69
N ALA A 737 74.34 -17.13 -20.72
CA ALA A 737 74.62 -17.78 -19.43
C ALA A 737 74.81 -19.30 -19.58
N ASP A 738 75.65 -19.86 -18.70
CA ASP A 738 75.88 -21.30 -18.61
C ASP A 738 74.56 -22.06 -18.41
N VAL A 739 74.43 -23.18 -19.13
CA VAL A 739 73.24 -24.03 -19.08
C VAL A 739 73.50 -25.18 -18.12
N ASP A 740 72.73 -25.22 -17.03
CA ASP A 740 72.82 -26.31 -16.07
C ASP A 740 72.15 -27.56 -16.66
N THR A 741 72.91 -28.65 -16.78
CA THR A 741 72.39 -29.92 -17.29
C THR A 741 72.08 -30.86 -16.12
N LEU A 742 70.82 -31.29 -16.06
CA LEU A 742 70.24 -32.14 -15.03
C LEU A 742 69.98 -33.54 -15.60
N PHE A 743 70.55 -34.54 -14.94
CA PHE A 743 70.41 -35.95 -15.28
C PHE A 743 69.44 -36.62 -14.32
N SER A 744 68.39 -37.23 -14.86
CA SER A 744 67.42 -37.96 -14.04
C SER A 744 68.07 -39.16 -13.34
N LYS A 745 67.70 -39.40 -12.09
CA LYS A 745 68.14 -40.56 -11.29
C LYS A 745 67.59 -41.88 -11.81
N THR A 746 66.45 -41.86 -12.50
CA THR A 746 65.78 -43.09 -12.93
C THR A 746 66.58 -43.80 -14.02
N TYR A 747 67.36 -44.81 -13.60
CA TYR A 747 67.78 -45.90 -14.47
C TYR A 747 66.54 -46.72 -14.85
N SER A 748 65.82 -46.32 -15.89
CA SER A 748 64.99 -47.28 -16.62
C SER A 748 65.89 -47.99 -17.63
N ALA A 749 66.49 -49.09 -17.20
CA ALA A 749 66.94 -50.12 -18.12
C ALA A 749 65.68 -50.87 -18.60
N GLU A 750 64.93 -50.27 -19.52
CA GLU A 750 63.90 -50.92 -20.34
C GLU A 750 63.52 -49.99 -21.51
N GLU A 751 63.59 -50.56 -22.71
CA GLU A 751 63.52 -50.00 -24.09
C GLU A 751 64.79 -49.39 -24.70
#